data_AF-A0A7J4V9V5-F1
#
_entry.id   AF-A0A7J4V9V5-F1
#
_cell.length_a   1.000
_cell.length_b   1.000
_cell.length_c   1.000
_cell.angle_alpha   90.00
_cell.angle_beta   90.00
_cell.angle_gamma   90.00
#
_symmetry.space_group_name_H-M   'P 1'
#
loop_
_entity.id
_entity.type
_entity.pdbx_description
1 polymer ?
#
loop_
_entity_poly.entity_id
_entity_poly.type
_entity_poly.pdbx_seq_one_letter_code
_entity_poly.pdbx_strand_id
1 'polypeptide(L)'
;MIDNRTLKSAAFFSLLLFAATLTNALFFNQLGYYVALVLLGIARFRGEKEVFRKNGLEPWLLLFVAAEVLALIFSDNKLQALEFAFKRVILLPIIYTVAAGINDARQLRTFFYTYLVFALGSDLLYIGFSIEYFVRDLYKFTSEGPSVLLHPITTGELTSFTALYLFSLFLNEERKKWKIGWLVMSLISMASLLATFKRTAWIGLGLGLLVLLFMNRNYILITAGAVVAIIVVLMAGNESRVFIYDLKGTEVAKFETEGLAYKVQPLGDELVISDYNDGLKIYKRDSLVSRLETPAPIYEIVKWGDKYAAFLNDYRILLLSKNEKGFSIEKEFTSPGYLGRLAVNRGMLYAVDSDSGITIYKDPASIEAPLRFPRFTRGMSMMVDSSYININYSDYTHTTVRLDPNGYPVDTIAYDRPVPQGSKFLAFKGGKLLYYFDKGFKLADPVTGKIKDLPPNTDCKGIAWNTVATGTDSLYIVGIDKNLYSVKIEGDTSVYLSLIRPVGKYPFSLSASEKYICMTDIKRSRVLSFFDMTGETNRNRLAMWRIGWEIFLDHPLFGVGDIDLAKIFKEYNRPYEKEIKGHLHNNFFHLLATLGGFGIISVVMLFVMMIRKNLQVFRKTPARSFERALVMGAMASFASFIGAGLTEFNFGDHEIITMVWFSAGVTFAVLKQLQNKENDRTV
;
A
#
# COMPACT_ATOMS: atom_id res chain seq x y z
N MET A 1 52.82 -13.17 7.05
CA MET A 1 51.91 -12.54 6.07
C MET A 1 50.88 -13.57 5.65
N ILE A 2 49.59 -13.24 5.69
CA ILE A 2 48.52 -14.10 5.15
C ILE A 2 48.73 -14.24 3.64
N ASP A 3 48.80 -15.44 3.09
CA ASP A 3 48.99 -15.66 1.64
C ASP A 3 47.69 -15.36 0.84
N ASN A 4 47.80 -15.22 -0.48
CA ASN A 4 46.64 -14.86 -1.31
C ASN A 4 45.58 -15.98 -1.35
N ARG A 5 45.97 -17.24 -1.14
CA ARG A 5 45.04 -18.37 -1.07
C ARG A 5 44.15 -18.26 0.17
N THR A 6 44.74 -17.89 1.30
CA THR A 6 44.02 -17.66 2.56
C THR A 6 43.12 -16.44 2.45
N LEU A 7 43.56 -15.35 1.80
CA LEU A 7 42.71 -14.18 1.53
C LEU A 7 41.48 -14.54 0.70
N LYS A 8 41.64 -15.29 -0.39
CA LYS A 8 40.52 -15.75 -1.24
C LYS A 8 39.56 -16.67 -0.49
N SER A 9 40.11 -17.54 0.36
CA SER A 9 39.30 -18.45 1.19
C SER A 9 38.47 -17.66 2.20
N ALA A 10 39.09 -16.69 2.90
CA ALA A 10 38.40 -15.78 3.81
C ALA A 10 37.33 -14.94 3.09
N ALA A 11 37.63 -14.42 1.90
CA ALA A 11 36.66 -13.69 1.09
C ALA A 11 35.45 -14.56 0.72
N PHE A 12 35.67 -15.83 0.39
CA PHE A 12 34.57 -16.76 0.13
C PHE A 12 33.71 -17.02 1.38
N PHE A 13 34.31 -17.17 2.57
CA PHE A 13 33.55 -17.27 3.82
C PHE A 13 32.71 -16.01 4.10
N SER A 14 33.26 -14.82 3.87
CA SER A 14 32.51 -13.57 3.97
C SER A 14 31.36 -13.49 2.95
N LEU A 15 31.56 -14.03 1.74
CA LEU A 15 30.49 -14.17 0.76
C LEU A 15 29.39 -15.15 1.20
N LEU A 16 29.70 -16.21 1.96
CA LEU A 16 28.66 -17.07 2.54
C LEU A 16 27.80 -16.32 3.55
N LEU A 17 28.39 -15.44 4.37
CA LEU A 17 27.62 -14.55 5.26
C LEU A 17 26.73 -13.60 4.45
N PHE A 18 27.27 -12.98 3.39
CA PHE A 18 26.50 -12.14 2.47
C PHE A 18 25.30 -12.87 1.89
N ALA A 19 25.49 -14.10 1.36
CA ALA A 19 24.44 -14.92 0.79
C ALA A 19 23.39 -15.35 1.82
N ALA A 20 23.81 -15.77 3.03
CA ALA A 20 22.92 -16.23 4.09
C ALA A 20 22.00 -15.12 4.63
N THR A 21 22.39 -13.86 4.49
CA THR A 21 21.70 -12.72 5.11
C THR A 21 20.99 -11.80 4.12
N LEU A 22 21.05 -12.14 2.83
CA LEU A 22 20.52 -11.38 1.70
C LEU A 22 19.02 -11.08 1.78
N THR A 23 18.25 -11.92 2.47
CA THR A 23 16.79 -11.78 2.60
C THR A 23 16.29 -11.47 4.01
N ASN A 24 17.20 -11.34 4.99
CA ASN A 24 16.81 -11.30 6.40
C ASN A 24 17.56 -10.28 7.27
N ALA A 25 18.80 -9.86 6.91
CA ALA A 25 19.57 -8.96 7.76
C ALA A 25 20.52 -8.07 6.95
N LEU A 26 20.13 -6.81 6.76
CA LEU A 26 20.89 -5.83 5.98
C LEU A 26 22.31 -5.61 6.52
N PHE A 27 22.48 -5.49 7.84
CA PHE A 27 23.80 -5.24 8.45
C PHE A 27 24.81 -6.36 8.14
N PHE A 28 24.43 -7.61 8.39
CA PHE A 28 25.32 -8.76 8.15
C PHE A 28 25.54 -9.00 6.66
N ASN A 29 24.54 -8.69 5.84
CA ASN A 29 24.66 -8.73 4.39
C ASN A 29 25.76 -7.78 3.92
N GLN A 30 25.68 -6.51 4.31
CA GLN A 30 26.69 -5.52 3.94
C GLN A 30 28.06 -5.84 4.52
N LEU A 31 28.13 -6.31 5.76
CA LEU A 31 29.39 -6.72 6.37
C LEU A 31 30.07 -7.85 5.57
N GLY A 32 29.32 -8.89 5.21
CA GLY A 32 29.83 -10.00 4.40
C GLY A 32 30.34 -9.53 3.03
N TYR A 33 29.60 -8.63 2.38
CA TYR A 33 29.98 -8.04 1.10
C TYR A 33 31.25 -7.19 1.19
N TYR A 34 31.29 -6.19 2.07
CA TYR A 34 32.43 -5.27 2.15
C TYR A 34 33.71 -5.97 2.60
N VAL A 35 33.63 -6.92 3.54
CA VAL A 35 34.79 -7.71 3.95
C VAL A 35 35.32 -8.53 2.76
N ALA A 36 34.45 -9.17 1.98
CA ALA A 36 34.87 -9.89 0.79
C ALA A 36 35.54 -8.96 -0.25
N LEU A 37 34.94 -7.78 -0.50
CA LEU A 37 35.49 -6.79 -1.44
C LEU A 37 36.89 -6.32 -1.01
N VAL A 38 37.08 -5.99 0.27
CA VAL A 38 38.37 -5.55 0.80
C VAL A 38 39.43 -6.65 0.70
N LEU A 39 39.10 -7.89 1.09
CA LEU A 39 40.02 -9.02 1.03
C LEU A 39 40.47 -9.31 -0.42
N LEU A 40 39.55 -9.27 -1.38
CA LEU A 40 39.85 -9.44 -2.80
C LEU A 40 40.64 -8.25 -3.37
N GLY A 41 40.36 -7.02 -2.90
CA GLY A 41 41.14 -5.83 -3.22
C GLY A 41 42.59 -5.95 -2.76
N ILE A 42 42.82 -6.43 -1.54
CA ILE A 42 44.17 -6.70 -1.01
C ILE A 42 44.89 -7.74 -1.87
N ALA A 43 44.22 -8.84 -2.24
CA ALA A 43 44.80 -9.86 -3.12
C ALA A 43 45.19 -9.28 -4.50
N ARG A 44 44.35 -8.41 -5.07
CA ARG A 44 44.63 -7.71 -6.33
C ARG A 44 45.82 -6.76 -6.22
N PHE A 45 45.93 -6.02 -5.12
CA PHE A 45 47.05 -5.10 -4.84
C PHE A 45 48.38 -5.85 -4.66
N ARG A 46 48.33 -7.07 -4.09
CA ARG A 46 49.48 -7.98 -3.93
C ARG A 46 49.90 -8.72 -5.22
N GLY A 47 49.43 -8.26 -6.38
CA GLY A 47 49.91 -8.74 -7.68
C GLY A 47 49.04 -9.80 -8.35
N GLU A 48 47.93 -10.26 -7.75
CA GLU A 48 47.02 -11.17 -8.45
C GLU A 48 46.17 -10.42 -9.49
N LYS A 49 46.66 -10.33 -10.72
CA LYS A 49 46.02 -9.55 -11.79
C LYS A 49 44.62 -10.05 -12.18
N GLU A 50 44.34 -11.33 -11.98
CA GLU A 50 43.12 -12.02 -12.43
C GLU A 50 41.96 -12.03 -11.42
N VAL A 51 42.04 -11.27 -10.32
CA VAL A 51 40.97 -11.24 -9.29
C VAL A 51 39.66 -10.69 -9.85
N PHE A 52 39.70 -9.49 -10.44
CA PHE A 52 38.53 -8.84 -11.03
C PHE A 52 38.61 -8.88 -12.56
N ARG A 53 37.81 -9.76 -13.17
CA ARG A 53 37.72 -9.89 -14.63
C ARG A 53 36.67 -8.94 -15.20
N LYS A 54 36.99 -8.33 -16.35
CA LYS A 54 36.04 -7.52 -17.11
C LYS A 54 34.90 -8.40 -17.63
N ASN A 55 33.67 -7.90 -17.57
CA ASN A 55 32.47 -8.58 -18.05
C ASN A 55 31.77 -7.82 -19.20
N GLY A 56 32.22 -6.60 -19.51
CA GLY A 56 31.69 -5.75 -20.57
C GLY A 56 30.52 -4.87 -20.14
N LEU A 57 30.17 -4.84 -18.85
CA LEU A 57 29.22 -3.88 -18.28
C LEU A 57 29.90 -2.57 -17.85
N GLU A 58 31.23 -2.53 -17.80
CA GLU A 58 31.99 -1.40 -17.24
C GLU A 58 31.61 -0.05 -17.87
N PRO A 59 31.50 0.11 -19.20
CA PRO A 59 31.14 1.40 -19.79
C PRO A 59 29.75 1.88 -19.38
N TRP A 60 28.80 0.95 -19.20
CA TRP A 60 27.41 1.26 -18.87
C TRP A 60 27.23 1.55 -17.38
N LEU A 61 28.00 0.86 -16.54
CA LEU A 61 28.09 1.18 -15.11
C LEU A 61 28.73 2.56 -14.91
N LEU A 62 29.81 2.88 -15.64
CA LEU A 62 30.43 4.19 -15.61
C LEU A 62 29.51 5.28 -16.15
N LEU A 63 28.72 4.99 -17.19
CA LEU A 63 27.72 5.91 -17.72
C LEU A 63 26.61 6.18 -16.69
N PHE A 64 26.15 5.15 -15.97
CA PHE A 64 25.21 5.31 -14.86
C PHE A 64 25.81 6.15 -13.72
N VAL A 65 27.06 5.88 -13.31
CA VAL A 65 27.76 6.70 -12.31
C VAL A 65 27.90 8.15 -12.78
N ALA A 66 28.21 8.37 -14.06
CA ALA A 66 28.28 9.71 -14.64
C ALA A 66 26.92 10.43 -14.58
N ALA A 67 25.81 9.72 -14.81
CA ALA A 67 24.48 10.29 -14.66
C ALA A 67 24.19 10.73 -13.22
N GLU A 68 24.52 9.90 -12.23
CA GLU A 68 24.39 10.23 -10.80
C GLU A 68 25.24 11.46 -10.43
N VAL A 69 26.49 11.53 -10.92
CA VAL A 69 27.38 12.68 -10.69
C VAL A 69 26.86 13.95 -11.37
N LEU A 70 26.34 13.85 -12.59
CA LEU A 70 25.77 15.01 -13.29
C LEU A 70 24.51 15.50 -12.56
N ALA A 71 23.59 14.60 -12.21
CA ALA A 71 22.40 14.95 -11.43
C ALA A 71 22.78 15.60 -10.08
N LEU A 72 23.81 15.09 -9.40
CA LEU A 72 24.38 15.69 -8.20
C LEU A 72 24.87 17.14 -8.43
N ILE A 73 25.62 17.40 -9.52
CA ILE A 73 26.17 18.74 -9.81
C ILE A 73 25.05 19.77 -9.99
N PHE A 74 23.96 19.37 -10.65
CA PHE A 74 22.82 20.22 -10.97
C PHE A 74 21.70 20.20 -9.92
N SER A 75 21.86 19.43 -8.83
CA SER A 75 20.87 19.36 -7.76
C SER A 75 20.92 20.59 -6.84
N ASP A 76 19.74 21.04 -6.41
CA ASP A 76 19.60 22.05 -5.36
C ASP A 76 20.03 21.54 -3.98
N ASN A 77 19.97 20.22 -3.75
CA ASN A 77 20.40 19.59 -2.50
C ASN A 77 21.55 18.60 -2.74
N LYS A 78 22.73 19.16 -3.01
CA LYS A 78 23.95 18.42 -3.32
C LYS A 78 24.36 17.41 -2.24
N LEU A 79 24.12 17.71 -0.95
CA LEU A 79 24.50 16.81 0.13
C LEU A 79 23.65 15.53 0.12
N GLN A 80 22.33 15.67 -0.02
CA GLN A 80 21.43 14.52 -0.11
C GLN A 80 21.64 13.73 -1.40
N ALA A 81 21.83 14.43 -2.53
CA ALA A 81 22.17 13.80 -3.80
C ALA A 81 23.45 12.99 -3.71
N LEU A 82 24.48 13.50 -3.01
CA LEU A 82 25.74 12.79 -2.81
C LEU A 82 25.52 11.54 -1.95
N GLU A 83 24.72 11.63 -0.89
CA GLU A 83 24.42 10.51 -0.02
C GLU A 83 23.72 9.38 -0.79
N PHE A 84 22.70 9.68 -1.58
CA PHE A 84 21.94 8.67 -2.32
C PHE A 84 22.76 8.08 -3.48
N ALA A 85 23.45 8.93 -4.25
CA ALA A 85 24.38 8.48 -5.28
C ALA A 85 25.47 7.57 -4.69
N PHE A 86 26.07 7.96 -3.56
CA PHE A 86 27.07 7.13 -2.89
C PHE A 86 26.50 5.76 -2.50
N LYS A 87 25.33 5.72 -1.84
CA LYS A 87 24.65 4.47 -1.46
C LYS A 87 24.41 3.54 -2.64
N ARG A 88 24.09 4.06 -3.83
CA ARG A 88 23.91 3.23 -5.05
C ARG A 88 25.22 2.77 -5.65
N VAL A 89 26.20 3.68 -5.77
CA VAL A 89 27.47 3.40 -6.45
C VAL A 89 28.30 2.37 -5.69
N ILE A 90 28.30 2.39 -4.35
CA ILE A 90 29.06 1.43 -3.54
C ILE A 90 28.53 -0.01 -3.62
N LEU A 91 27.34 -0.23 -4.18
CA LEU A 91 26.78 -1.57 -4.38
C LEU A 91 27.10 -2.15 -5.77
N LEU A 92 27.46 -1.33 -6.76
CA LEU A 92 27.83 -1.80 -8.10
C LEU A 92 28.98 -2.85 -8.09
N PRO A 93 30.00 -2.74 -7.21
CA PRO A 93 31.06 -3.75 -7.13
C PRO A 93 30.59 -5.14 -6.71
N ILE A 94 29.39 -5.32 -6.12
CA ILE A 94 28.81 -6.64 -5.79
C ILE A 94 28.89 -7.59 -6.99
N ILE A 95 28.57 -7.08 -8.18
CA ILE A 95 28.62 -7.83 -9.44
C ILE A 95 29.99 -8.52 -9.63
N TYR A 96 31.06 -7.79 -9.32
CA TYR A 96 32.44 -8.24 -9.49
C TYR A 96 32.94 -9.03 -8.29
N THR A 97 32.58 -8.63 -7.06
CA THR A 97 32.97 -9.31 -5.82
C THR A 97 32.45 -10.74 -5.77
N VAL A 98 31.19 -10.96 -6.15
CA VAL A 98 30.59 -12.31 -6.22
C VAL A 98 31.34 -13.19 -7.23
N ALA A 99 31.57 -12.69 -8.45
CA ALA A 99 32.27 -13.46 -9.48
C ALA A 99 33.77 -13.68 -9.15
N ALA A 100 34.41 -12.73 -8.47
CA ALA A 100 35.81 -12.81 -8.08
C ALA A 100 36.02 -13.82 -6.94
N GLY A 101 35.18 -13.78 -5.90
CA GLY A 101 35.32 -14.65 -4.72
C GLY A 101 34.94 -16.11 -4.94
N ILE A 102 34.20 -16.43 -6.00
CA ILE A 102 33.87 -17.81 -6.39
C ILE A 102 34.93 -18.35 -7.34
N ASN A 103 35.66 -19.39 -6.91
CA ASN A 103 36.80 -19.93 -7.65
C ASN A 103 36.43 -21.15 -8.52
N ASP A 104 35.46 -21.97 -8.08
CA ASP A 104 35.12 -23.23 -8.72
C ASP A 104 33.62 -23.56 -8.63
N ALA A 105 33.20 -24.61 -9.34
CA ALA A 105 31.81 -25.06 -9.41
C ALA A 105 31.24 -25.51 -8.05
N ARG A 106 32.08 -26.03 -7.15
CA ARG A 106 31.66 -26.43 -5.80
C ARG A 106 31.36 -25.19 -4.96
N GLN A 107 32.24 -24.19 -5.00
CA GLN A 107 32.03 -22.91 -4.33
C GLN A 107 30.76 -22.19 -4.82
N LEU A 108 30.49 -22.19 -6.14
CA LEU A 108 29.26 -21.62 -6.68
C LEU A 108 28.01 -22.31 -6.14
N ARG A 109 28.00 -23.64 -6.09
CA ARG A 109 26.89 -24.42 -5.52
C ARG A 109 26.71 -24.13 -4.04
N THR A 110 27.79 -24.15 -3.26
CA THR A 110 27.74 -23.84 -1.82
C THR A 110 27.19 -22.44 -1.59
N PHE A 111 27.74 -21.43 -2.24
CA PHE A 111 27.29 -20.04 -2.13
C PHE A 111 25.80 -19.88 -2.45
N PHE A 112 25.37 -20.47 -3.56
CA PHE A 112 23.98 -20.33 -3.99
C PHE A 112 22.99 -21.12 -3.12
N TYR A 113 23.35 -22.33 -2.68
CA TYR A 113 22.53 -23.08 -1.73
C TYR A 113 22.47 -22.43 -0.35
N THR A 114 23.55 -21.78 0.10
CA THR A 114 23.52 -20.97 1.32
C THR A 114 22.47 -19.87 1.21
N TYR A 115 22.42 -19.13 0.10
CA TYR A 115 21.33 -18.17 -0.14
C TYR A 115 19.95 -18.84 -0.08
N LEU A 116 19.72 -19.93 -0.83
CA LEU A 116 18.40 -20.58 -0.89
C LEU A 116 17.90 -21.11 0.47
N VAL A 117 18.79 -21.71 1.27
CA VAL A 117 18.42 -22.28 2.58
C VAL A 117 17.93 -21.18 3.53
N PHE A 118 18.66 -20.07 3.61
CA PHE A 118 18.28 -18.97 4.49
C PHE A 118 17.09 -18.17 3.95
N ALA A 119 16.97 -18.04 2.63
CA ALA A 119 15.80 -17.44 2.01
C ALA A 119 14.52 -18.25 2.31
N LEU A 120 14.56 -19.58 2.13
CA LEU A 120 13.45 -20.46 2.49
C LEU A 120 13.15 -20.45 3.99
N GLY A 121 14.17 -20.36 4.84
CA GLY A 121 13.99 -20.15 6.28
C GLY A 121 13.22 -18.85 6.58
N SER A 122 13.55 -17.78 5.87
CA SER A 122 12.86 -16.49 5.97
C SER A 122 11.40 -16.59 5.48
N ASP A 123 11.16 -17.29 4.37
CA ASP A 123 9.83 -17.51 3.80
C ASP A 123 8.91 -18.28 4.76
N LEU A 124 9.43 -19.35 5.38
CA LEU A 124 8.71 -20.17 6.36
C LEU A 124 8.40 -19.39 7.64
N LEU A 125 9.37 -18.62 8.13
CA LEU A 125 9.17 -17.72 9.26
C LEU A 125 8.04 -16.73 8.97
N TYR A 126 8.07 -16.09 7.79
CA TYR A 126 7.06 -15.14 7.37
C TYR A 126 5.66 -15.76 7.29
N ILE A 127 5.54 -16.97 6.72
CA ILE A 127 4.27 -17.71 6.70
C ILE A 127 3.76 -17.98 8.12
N GLY A 128 4.63 -18.43 9.03
CA GLY A 128 4.26 -18.69 10.43
C GLY A 128 3.68 -17.46 11.12
N PHE A 129 4.37 -16.32 11.04
CA PHE A 129 3.89 -15.04 11.58
C PHE A 129 2.63 -14.54 10.86
N SER A 130 2.51 -14.78 9.55
CA SER A 130 1.32 -14.39 8.78
C SER A 130 0.08 -15.16 9.20
N ILE A 131 0.19 -16.47 9.44
CA ILE A 131 -0.93 -17.28 9.96
C ILE A 131 -1.37 -16.74 11.32
N GLU A 132 -0.42 -16.50 12.23
CA GLU A 132 -0.74 -15.92 13.53
C GLU A 132 -1.38 -14.52 13.41
N TYR A 133 -0.82 -13.67 12.55
CA TYR A 133 -1.30 -12.32 12.27
C TYR A 133 -2.75 -12.35 11.76
N PHE A 134 -3.04 -13.14 10.73
CA PHE A 134 -4.38 -13.22 10.15
C PHE A 134 -5.40 -13.91 11.06
N VAL A 135 -4.98 -14.87 11.90
CA VAL A 135 -5.86 -15.48 12.91
C VAL A 135 -6.18 -14.49 14.03
N ARG A 136 -5.22 -13.69 14.50
CA ARG A 136 -5.44 -12.68 15.55
C ARG A 136 -6.24 -11.47 15.05
N ASP A 137 -6.01 -11.05 13.81
CA ASP A 137 -6.70 -9.92 13.16
C ASP A 137 -7.93 -10.37 12.31
N LEU A 138 -8.54 -11.52 12.58
CA LEU A 138 -9.80 -11.99 11.95
C LEU A 138 -10.94 -10.94 11.93
N TYR A 139 -10.83 -9.89 12.74
CA TYR A 139 -11.80 -8.82 12.90
C TYR A 139 -11.36 -7.46 12.33
N LYS A 140 -10.18 -7.37 11.69
CA LYS A 140 -9.68 -6.14 11.04
C LYS A 140 -9.46 -6.38 9.54
N PHE A 141 -9.93 -5.46 8.72
CA PHE A 141 -9.56 -5.38 7.30
C PHE A 141 -8.09 -4.92 7.21
N THR A 142 -7.14 -5.84 7.27
CA THR A 142 -5.72 -5.52 7.02
C THR A 142 -5.42 -5.65 5.53
N SER A 143 -4.87 -4.61 4.92
CA SER A 143 -4.53 -4.56 3.49
C SER A 143 -3.12 -5.06 3.18
N GLU A 144 -2.39 -5.52 4.21
CA GLU A 144 -0.96 -5.85 4.19
C GLU A 144 -0.67 -7.00 5.16
N GLY A 145 0.33 -7.83 4.83
CA GLY A 145 0.87 -8.81 5.76
C GLY A 145 1.75 -8.18 6.85
N PRO A 146 2.20 -8.96 7.85
CA PRO A 146 3.00 -8.46 8.97
C PRO A 146 4.39 -7.98 8.51
N SER A 147 4.95 -7.00 9.23
CA SER A 147 6.37 -6.62 9.12
C SER A 147 7.19 -7.46 10.09
N VAL A 148 7.74 -8.59 9.62
CA VAL A 148 8.45 -9.55 10.48
C VAL A 148 9.95 -9.24 10.54
N LEU A 149 10.62 -9.32 9.40
CA LEU A 149 12.05 -9.02 9.25
C LEU A 149 12.26 -7.71 8.48
N LEU A 150 11.46 -7.52 7.43
CA LEU A 150 11.48 -6.37 6.54
C LEU A 150 10.04 -5.90 6.32
N HIS A 151 9.92 -4.73 5.68
CA HIS A 151 8.63 -4.24 5.22
C HIS A 151 7.99 -5.26 4.24
N PRO A 152 6.65 -5.43 4.21
CA PRO A 152 6.03 -6.50 3.42
C PRO A 152 6.20 -6.35 1.91
N ILE A 153 6.40 -5.12 1.41
CA ILE A 153 6.70 -4.86 -0.02
C ILE A 153 8.07 -5.45 -0.36
N THR A 154 9.12 -5.03 0.35
CA THR A 154 10.50 -5.54 0.19
C THR A 154 10.56 -7.05 0.38
N THR A 155 9.86 -7.59 1.38
CA THR A 155 9.74 -9.05 1.61
C THR A 155 9.12 -9.75 0.39
N GLY A 156 8.00 -9.23 -0.12
CA GLY A 156 7.32 -9.79 -1.30
C GLY A 156 8.21 -9.80 -2.54
N GLU A 157 9.00 -8.76 -2.74
CA GLU A 157 9.91 -8.69 -3.88
C GLU A 157 11.11 -9.66 -3.74
N LEU A 158 11.76 -9.73 -2.59
CA LEU A 158 12.86 -10.68 -2.34
C LEU A 158 12.40 -12.14 -2.43
N THR A 159 11.23 -12.45 -1.87
CA THR A 159 10.62 -13.79 -1.97
C THR A 159 10.28 -14.15 -3.42
N SER A 160 9.93 -13.17 -4.28
CA SER A 160 9.71 -13.42 -5.71
C SER A 160 10.99 -13.90 -6.40
N PHE A 161 12.16 -13.37 -6.05
CA PHE A 161 13.43 -13.79 -6.63
C PHE A 161 13.75 -15.23 -6.20
N THR A 162 13.56 -15.54 -4.91
CA THR A 162 13.72 -16.89 -4.36
C THR A 162 12.80 -17.89 -5.08
N ALA A 163 11.53 -17.55 -5.23
CA ALA A 163 10.54 -18.38 -5.92
C ALA A 163 10.95 -18.67 -7.38
N LEU A 164 11.46 -17.66 -8.09
CA LEU A 164 11.89 -17.77 -9.49
C LEU A 164 13.17 -18.60 -9.66
N TYR A 165 14.14 -18.45 -8.75
CA TYR A 165 15.32 -19.30 -8.73
C TYR A 165 14.97 -20.78 -8.46
N LEU A 166 14.10 -21.05 -7.47
CA LEU A 166 13.63 -22.40 -7.18
C LEU A 166 12.81 -22.99 -8.34
N PHE A 167 11.95 -22.18 -8.97
CA PHE A 167 11.19 -22.62 -10.14
C PHE A 167 12.11 -22.91 -11.32
N SER A 168 13.17 -22.12 -11.51
CA SER A 168 14.16 -22.37 -12.56
C SER A 168 14.95 -23.67 -12.29
N LEU A 169 15.22 -24.02 -11.03
CA LEU A 169 15.81 -25.31 -10.66
C LEU A 169 14.84 -26.47 -10.94
N PHE A 170 13.55 -26.30 -10.63
CA PHE A 170 12.51 -27.27 -11.01
C PHE A 170 12.46 -27.52 -12.51
N LEU A 171 12.51 -26.46 -13.33
CA LEU A 171 12.47 -26.58 -14.78
C LEU A 171 13.70 -27.31 -15.32
N ASN A 172 14.86 -27.21 -14.68
CA ASN A 172 16.12 -27.79 -15.17
C ASN A 172 16.53 -29.11 -14.48
N GLU A 173 15.79 -29.60 -13.49
CA GLU A 173 16.06 -30.89 -12.84
C GLU A 173 15.34 -32.06 -13.53
N GLU A 174 16.08 -33.15 -13.75
CA GLU A 174 15.56 -34.37 -14.39
C GLU A 174 15.17 -35.43 -13.37
N ARG A 175 15.86 -35.47 -12.22
CA ARG A 175 15.63 -36.50 -11.19
C ARG A 175 14.32 -36.22 -10.47
N LYS A 176 13.34 -37.12 -10.63
CA LYS A 176 11.97 -36.98 -10.11
C LYS A 176 11.88 -36.51 -8.65
N LYS A 177 12.66 -37.12 -7.74
CA LYS A 177 12.69 -36.74 -6.31
C LYS A 177 13.05 -35.26 -6.10
N TRP A 178 14.15 -34.81 -6.71
CA TRP A 178 14.63 -33.44 -6.58
C TRP A 178 13.76 -32.44 -7.34
N LYS A 179 13.23 -32.85 -8.50
CA LYS A 179 12.30 -32.05 -9.28
C LYS A 179 11.05 -31.68 -8.48
N ILE A 180 10.44 -32.65 -7.79
CA ILE A 180 9.31 -32.41 -6.89
C ILE A 180 9.73 -31.50 -5.74
N GLY A 181 10.90 -31.74 -5.14
CA GLY A 181 11.43 -30.89 -4.06
C GLY A 181 11.56 -29.41 -4.46
N TRP A 182 12.14 -29.11 -5.63
CA TRP A 182 12.27 -27.75 -6.15
C TRP A 182 10.92 -27.09 -6.40
N LEU A 183 9.94 -27.85 -6.92
CA LEU A 183 8.59 -27.34 -7.12
C LEU A 183 7.92 -27.00 -5.79
N VAL A 184 8.00 -27.89 -4.79
CA VAL A 184 7.41 -27.65 -3.46
C VAL A 184 8.04 -26.43 -2.79
N MET A 185 9.37 -26.31 -2.81
CA MET A 185 10.05 -25.15 -2.25
C MET A 185 9.67 -23.85 -2.99
N SER A 186 9.55 -23.88 -4.31
CA SER A 186 9.08 -22.73 -5.09
C SER A 186 7.64 -22.33 -4.72
N LEU A 187 6.74 -23.30 -4.54
CA LEU A 187 5.36 -23.05 -4.11
C LEU A 187 5.29 -22.49 -2.68
N ILE A 188 6.18 -22.90 -1.77
CA ILE A 188 6.30 -22.31 -0.43
C ILE A 188 6.70 -20.84 -0.54
N SER A 189 7.72 -20.50 -1.33
CA SER A 189 8.11 -19.10 -1.55
C SER A 189 6.98 -18.28 -2.19
N MET A 190 6.25 -18.84 -3.15
CA MET A 190 5.08 -18.18 -3.75
C MET A 190 3.95 -17.97 -2.74
N ALA A 191 3.70 -18.93 -1.84
CA ALA A 191 2.72 -18.79 -0.76
C ALA A 191 3.13 -17.70 0.24
N SER A 192 4.42 -17.62 0.59
CA SER A 192 4.96 -16.55 1.44
C SER A 192 4.76 -15.17 0.80
N LEU A 193 5.05 -15.05 -0.51
CA LEU A 193 4.80 -13.84 -1.29
C LEU A 193 3.32 -13.45 -1.31
N LEU A 194 2.39 -14.40 -1.47
CA LEU A 194 0.95 -14.13 -1.41
C LEU A 194 0.52 -13.65 -0.02
N ALA A 195 1.12 -14.18 1.05
CA ALA A 195 0.84 -13.77 2.43
C ALA A 195 1.25 -12.32 2.74
N THR A 196 2.08 -11.69 1.90
CA THR A 196 2.40 -10.25 2.04
C THR A 196 1.24 -9.32 1.67
N PHE A 197 0.25 -9.82 0.90
CA PHE A 197 -0.83 -9.04 0.30
C PHE A 197 -0.38 -7.86 -0.60
N LYS A 198 0.88 -7.84 -1.05
CA LYS A 198 1.43 -6.76 -1.88
C LYS A 198 1.36 -7.07 -3.37
N ARG A 199 0.54 -6.28 -4.06
CA ARG A 199 0.30 -6.36 -5.52
C ARG A 199 1.59 -6.20 -6.35
N THR A 200 2.48 -5.33 -5.90
CA THR A 200 3.79 -5.06 -6.52
C THR A 200 4.59 -6.35 -6.75
N ALA A 201 4.70 -7.19 -5.72
CA ALA A 201 5.41 -8.46 -5.78
C ALA A 201 4.75 -9.47 -6.73
N TRP A 202 3.41 -9.44 -6.84
CA TRP A 202 2.67 -10.35 -7.73
C TRP A 202 2.91 -10.01 -9.20
N ILE A 203 2.95 -8.72 -9.53
CA ILE A 203 3.28 -8.22 -10.88
C ILE A 203 4.72 -8.63 -11.25
N GLY A 204 5.67 -8.43 -10.32
CA GLY A 204 7.04 -8.88 -10.49
C GLY A 204 7.14 -10.39 -10.74
N LEU A 205 6.57 -11.21 -9.85
CA LEU A 205 6.57 -12.67 -10.00
C LEU A 205 5.96 -13.11 -11.34
N GLY A 206 4.84 -12.52 -11.75
CA GLY A 206 4.17 -12.82 -13.01
C GLY A 206 5.05 -12.56 -14.24
N LEU A 207 5.70 -11.38 -14.29
CA LEU A 207 6.62 -11.04 -15.38
C LEU A 207 7.87 -11.93 -15.37
N GLY A 208 8.41 -12.21 -14.18
CA GLY A 208 9.54 -13.13 -14.00
C GLY A 208 9.23 -14.55 -14.48
N LEU A 209 8.08 -15.11 -14.11
CA LEU A 209 7.62 -16.44 -14.55
C LEU A 209 7.43 -16.47 -16.07
N LEU A 210 6.85 -15.42 -16.65
CA LEU A 210 6.64 -15.32 -18.09
C LEU A 210 7.97 -15.38 -18.84
N VAL A 211 8.94 -14.54 -18.47
CA VAL A 211 10.28 -14.52 -19.06
C VAL A 211 10.98 -15.88 -18.89
N LEU A 212 10.89 -16.46 -17.68
CA LEU A 212 11.49 -17.75 -17.37
C LEU A 212 10.94 -18.89 -18.26
N LEU A 213 9.62 -18.93 -18.44
CA LEU A 213 8.94 -19.93 -19.26
C LEU A 213 9.24 -19.75 -20.75
N PHE A 214 9.35 -18.50 -21.23
CA PHE A 214 9.79 -18.21 -22.61
C PHE A 214 11.22 -18.68 -22.86
N MET A 215 12.15 -18.41 -21.93
CA MET A 215 13.53 -18.89 -22.03
C MET A 215 13.61 -20.42 -22.07
N ASN A 216 12.75 -21.10 -21.29
CA ASN A 216 12.66 -22.55 -21.28
C ASN A 216 11.84 -23.15 -22.44
N ARG A 217 11.23 -22.30 -23.29
CA ARG A 217 10.31 -22.69 -24.38
C ARG A 217 9.13 -23.56 -23.92
N ASN A 218 8.65 -23.35 -22.70
CA ASN A 218 7.56 -24.15 -22.13
C ASN A 218 6.19 -23.48 -22.36
N TYR A 219 5.78 -23.42 -23.63
CA TYR A 219 4.56 -22.71 -24.05
C TYR A 219 3.28 -23.27 -23.43
N ILE A 220 3.24 -24.57 -23.07
CA ILE A 220 2.09 -25.19 -22.40
C ILE A 220 1.82 -24.53 -21.04
N LEU A 221 2.86 -24.31 -20.23
CA LEU A 221 2.70 -23.63 -18.94
C LEU A 221 2.33 -22.15 -19.11
N ILE A 222 2.81 -21.49 -20.17
CA ILE A 222 2.41 -20.12 -20.50
C ILE A 222 0.91 -20.07 -20.82
N THR A 223 0.43 -20.96 -21.70
CA THR A 223 -0.98 -21.02 -22.06
C THR A 223 -1.85 -21.41 -20.87
N ALA A 224 -1.42 -22.38 -20.05
CA ALA A 224 -2.15 -22.78 -18.86
C ALA A 224 -2.23 -21.64 -17.83
N GLY A 225 -1.12 -20.94 -17.59
CA GLY A 225 -1.09 -19.76 -16.72
C GLY A 225 -1.99 -18.63 -17.22
N ALA A 226 -1.99 -18.36 -18.54
CA ALA A 226 -2.86 -17.37 -19.15
C ALA A 226 -4.35 -17.75 -19.01
N VAL A 227 -4.70 -19.02 -19.25
CA VAL A 227 -6.07 -19.53 -19.05
C VAL A 227 -6.50 -19.39 -17.59
N VAL A 228 -5.64 -19.77 -16.63
CA VAL A 228 -5.94 -19.60 -15.20
C VAL A 228 -6.11 -18.12 -14.85
N ALA A 229 -5.26 -17.24 -15.34
CA ALA A 229 -5.40 -15.79 -15.12
C ALA A 229 -6.71 -15.24 -15.69
N ILE A 230 -7.09 -15.64 -16.90
CA ILE A 230 -8.37 -15.27 -17.52
C ILE A 230 -9.53 -15.80 -16.68
N ILE A 231 -9.50 -17.07 -16.25
CA ILE A 231 -10.53 -17.66 -15.39
C ILE A 231 -10.64 -16.88 -14.08
N VAL A 232 -9.52 -16.56 -13.43
CA VAL A 232 -9.51 -15.78 -12.18
C VAL A 232 -10.10 -14.39 -12.37
N VAL A 233 -9.81 -13.71 -13.49
CA VAL A 233 -10.40 -12.42 -13.83
C VAL A 233 -11.90 -12.54 -14.14
N LEU A 234 -12.31 -13.56 -14.89
CA LEU A 234 -13.73 -13.80 -15.22
C LEU A 234 -14.56 -14.21 -14.00
N MET A 235 -13.95 -14.91 -13.04
CA MET A 235 -14.57 -15.28 -11.76
C MET A 235 -14.53 -14.15 -10.73
N ALA A 236 -13.72 -13.11 -10.97
CA ALA A 236 -13.62 -11.98 -10.06
C ALA A 236 -14.89 -11.13 -10.16
N GLY A 237 -15.69 -11.15 -9.10
CA GLY A 237 -16.85 -10.28 -8.96
C GLY A 237 -16.71 -9.36 -7.75
N ASN A 238 -17.28 -8.16 -7.85
CA ASN A 238 -17.63 -7.38 -6.68
C ASN A 238 -19.06 -7.76 -6.27
N GLU A 239 -19.33 -7.83 -4.97
CA GLU A 239 -20.70 -7.87 -4.46
C GLU A 239 -21.01 -6.50 -3.86
N SER A 240 -22.15 -5.92 -4.22
CA SER A 240 -22.67 -4.74 -3.55
C SER A 240 -24.18 -4.83 -3.40
N ARG A 241 -24.64 -4.77 -2.15
CA ARG A 241 -26.06 -4.92 -1.78
C ARG A 241 -26.48 -3.80 -0.87
N VAL A 242 -27.72 -3.36 -1.06
CA VAL A 242 -28.41 -2.40 -0.21
C VAL A 242 -29.56 -3.12 0.48
N PHE A 243 -29.71 -2.88 1.77
CA PHE A 243 -30.81 -3.39 2.57
C PHE A 243 -31.55 -2.23 3.21
N ILE A 244 -32.88 -2.28 3.14
CA ILE A 244 -33.77 -1.28 3.73
C ILE A 244 -34.74 -2.00 4.64
N TYR A 245 -34.75 -1.61 5.90
CA TYR A 245 -35.67 -2.11 6.91
C TYR A 245 -36.59 -1.00 7.38
N ASP A 246 -37.82 -1.36 7.73
CA ASP A 246 -38.64 -0.49 8.58
C ASP A 246 -38.07 -0.44 10.00
N LEU A 247 -38.62 0.41 10.86
CA LEU A 247 -38.15 0.54 12.24
C LEU A 247 -38.40 -0.71 13.10
N LYS A 248 -39.27 -1.63 12.65
CA LYS A 248 -39.56 -2.91 13.32
C LYS A 248 -38.61 -4.03 12.87
N GLY A 249 -37.79 -3.80 11.85
CA GLY A 249 -36.86 -4.78 11.30
C GLY A 249 -37.39 -5.59 10.13
N THR A 250 -38.58 -5.28 9.62
CA THR A 250 -39.13 -5.91 8.40
C THR A 250 -38.32 -5.44 7.20
N GLU A 251 -37.88 -6.37 6.35
CA GLU A 251 -37.21 -6.02 5.09
C GLU A 251 -38.21 -5.37 4.13
N VAL A 252 -38.00 -4.09 3.85
CA VAL A 252 -38.82 -3.30 2.92
C VAL A 252 -38.33 -3.49 1.49
N ALA A 253 -37.01 -3.54 1.31
CA ALA A 253 -36.37 -3.79 0.03
C ALA A 253 -34.92 -4.27 0.22
N LYS A 254 -34.48 -5.08 -0.74
CA LYS A 254 -33.12 -5.58 -0.86
C LYS A 254 -32.78 -5.71 -2.34
N PHE A 255 -31.70 -5.08 -2.76
CA PHE A 255 -31.27 -5.11 -4.15
C PHE A 255 -29.75 -5.03 -4.27
N GLU A 256 -29.26 -5.51 -5.42
CA GLU A 256 -27.86 -5.38 -5.81
C GLU A 256 -27.64 -4.09 -6.59
N THR A 257 -26.47 -3.48 -6.42
CA THR A 257 -26.06 -2.29 -7.19
C THR A 257 -25.00 -2.66 -8.20
N GLU A 258 -25.03 -2.04 -9.38
CA GLU A 258 -24.02 -2.26 -10.42
C GLU A 258 -22.62 -1.81 -9.98
N GLY A 259 -22.53 -0.76 -9.16
CA GLY A 259 -21.30 -0.28 -8.54
C GLY A 259 -21.19 -0.63 -7.06
N LEU A 260 -20.31 0.05 -6.34
CA LEU A 260 -20.04 -0.23 -4.92
C LEU A 260 -20.75 0.80 -4.03
N ALA A 261 -21.90 0.42 -3.47
CA ALA A 261 -22.70 1.26 -2.56
C ALA A 261 -21.99 1.55 -1.22
N TYR A 262 -21.06 2.51 -1.21
CA TYR A 262 -20.22 2.85 -0.06
C TYR A 262 -21.03 3.44 1.09
N LYS A 263 -22.03 4.27 0.79
CA LYS A 263 -22.93 4.85 1.79
C LYS A 263 -24.33 4.93 1.22
N VAL A 264 -25.31 4.47 1.98
CA VAL A 264 -26.74 4.70 1.70
C VAL A 264 -27.25 5.71 2.71
N GLN A 265 -28.09 6.66 2.28
CA GLN A 265 -28.73 7.64 3.15
C GLN A 265 -30.19 7.83 2.77
N PRO A 266 -31.14 7.73 3.72
CA PRO A 266 -32.53 8.06 3.44
C PRO A 266 -32.72 9.56 3.21
N LEU A 267 -33.53 9.89 2.21
CA LEU A 267 -33.91 11.27 1.88
C LEU A 267 -35.42 11.32 1.63
N GLY A 268 -36.19 11.47 2.71
CA GLY A 268 -37.64 11.37 2.65
C GLY A 268 -38.07 9.96 2.26
N ASP A 269 -38.78 9.82 1.14
CA ASP A 269 -39.19 8.53 0.57
C ASP A 269 -38.18 7.97 -0.46
N GLU A 270 -37.12 8.73 -0.74
CA GLU A 270 -36.01 8.33 -1.60
C GLU A 270 -34.79 7.90 -0.79
N LEU A 271 -33.83 7.30 -1.48
CA LEU A 271 -32.55 6.87 -0.95
C LEU A 271 -31.45 7.44 -1.83
N VAL A 272 -30.44 8.03 -1.22
CA VAL A 272 -29.24 8.47 -1.92
C VAL A 272 -28.13 7.48 -1.63
N ILE A 273 -27.55 6.93 -2.69
CA ILE A 273 -26.42 6.02 -2.63
C ILE A 273 -25.19 6.75 -3.16
N SER A 274 -24.16 6.83 -2.32
CA SER A 274 -22.81 7.16 -2.74
C SER A 274 -22.17 5.87 -3.28
N ASP A 275 -22.15 5.75 -4.61
CA ASP A 275 -21.53 4.66 -5.33
C ASP A 275 -20.07 5.02 -5.62
N TYR A 276 -19.14 4.16 -5.19
CA TYR A 276 -17.71 4.41 -5.39
C TYR A 276 -17.35 4.54 -6.87
N ASN A 277 -17.97 3.76 -7.76
CA ASN A 277 -17.57 3.73 -9.16
C ASN A 277 -18.39 4.71 -10.03
N ASP A 278 -19.62 5.01 -9.61
CA ASP A 278 -20.62 5.65 -10.47
C ASP A 278 -21.17 7.00 -9.93
N GLY A 279 -20.64 7.50 -8.82
CA GLY A 279 -21.03 8.78 -8.24
C GLY A 279 -22.27 8.71 -7.34
N LEU A 280 -23.27 9.58 -7.56
CA LEU A 280 -24.52 9.57 -6.79
C LEU A 280 -25.64 8.89 -7.56
N LYS A 281 -26.37 8.02 -6.86
CA LYS A 281 -27.60 7.41 -7.37
C LYS A 281 -28.75 7.70 -6.42
N ILE A 282 -29.90 8.07 -6.98
CA ILE A 282 -31.15 8.19 -6.23
C ILE A 282 -32.01 6.97 -6.53
N TYR A 283 -32.44 6.29 -5.48
CA TYR A 283 -33.35 5.15 -5.56
C TYR A 283 -34.67 5.47 -4.87
N LYS A 284 -35.74 4.88 -5.37
CA LYS A 284 -37.02 4.78 -4.67
C LYS A 284 -37.30 3.30 -4.47
N ARG A 285 -37.18 2.84 -3.21
CA ARG A 285 -37.11 1.41 -2.86
C ARG A 285 -35.95 0.74 -3.60
N ASP A 286 -36.23 -0.09 -4.60
CA ASP A 286 -35.27 -0.85 -5.41
C ASP A 286 -35.08 -0.27 -6.83
N SER A 287 -35.84 0.76 -7.19
CA SER A 287 -35.83 1.33 -8.53
C SER A 287 -34.93 2.56 -8.60
N LEU A 288 -33.97 2.56 -9.54
CA LEU A 288 -33.10 3.71 -9.82
C LEU A 288 -33.93 4.84 -10.45
N VAL A 289 -33.91 6.02 -9.85
CA VAL A 289 -34.62 7.22 -10.30
C VAL A 289 -33.73 8.15 -11.10
N SER A 290 -32.52 8.42 -10.58
CA SER A 290 -31.54 9.28 -11.27
C SER A 290 -30.11 8.92 -10.87
N ARG A 291 -29.17 9.30 -11.74
CA ARG A 291 -27.73 9.12 -11.55
C ARG A 291 -27.02 10.43 -11.87
N LEU A 292 -26.05 10.79 -11.04
CA LEU A 292 -25.09 11.87 -11.28
C LEU A 292 -23.68 11.27 -11.22
N GLU A 293 -23.00 11.25 -12.36
CA GLU A 293 -21.58 10.92 -12.39
C GLU A 293 -20.77 12.03 -11.74
N THR A 294 -19.80 11.65 -10.92
CA THR A 294 -18.93 12.60 -10.23
C THR A 294 -17.48 12.45 -10.67
N PRO A 295 -16.68 13.53 -10.60
CA PRO A 295 -15.28 13.51 -11.01
C PRO A 295 -14.40 12.51 -10.25
N ALA A 296 -14.83 12.09 -9.06
CA ALA A 296 -14.19 11.08 -8.22
C ALA A 296 -15.23 10.37 -7.35
N PRO A 297 -14.90 9.19 -6.79
CA PRO A 297 -15.76 8.46 -5.85
C PRO A 297 -16.21 9.29 -4.65
N ILE A 298 -17.40 9.05 -4.13
CA ILE A 298 -17.98 9.84 -3.03
C ILE A 298 -17.91 9.06 -1.73
N TYR A 299 -17.36 9.69 -0.68
CA TYR A 299 -17.40 9.13 0.67
C TYR A 299 -18.71 9.41 1.37
N GLU A 300 -19.21 10.64 1.26
CA GLU A 300 -20.47 11.02 1.88
C GLU A 300 -21.12 12.22 1.22
N ILE A 301 -22.42 12.34 1.49
CA ILE A 301 -23.24 13.51 1.17
C ILE A 301 -23.92 13.98 2.45
N VAL A 302 -24.05 15.29 2.64
CA VAL A 302 -24.78 15.90 3.75
C VAL A 302 -25.69 17.00 3.21
N LYS A 303 -26.89 17.15 3.78
CA LYS A 303 -27.80 18.25 3.42
C LYS A 303 -27.32 19.53 4.10
N TRP A 304 -27.18 20.61 3.34
CA TRP A 304 -26.68 21.90 3.80
C TRP A 304 -27.58 23.04 3.29
N GLY A 305 -28.50 23.50 4.14
CA GLY A 305 -29.54 24.45 3.74
C GLY A 305 -30.50 23.84 2.72
N ASP A 306 -30.71 24.56 1.62
CA ASP A 306 -31.45 24.12 0.42
C ASP A 306 -30.60 23.27 -0.55
N LYS A 307 -29.28 23.16 -0.28
CA LYS A 307 -28.30 22.43 -1.09
C LYS A 307 -27.77 21.19 -0.37
N TYR A 308 -26.79 20.55 -0.98
CA TYR A 308 -26.07 19.40 -0.45
C TYR A 308 -24.57 19.57 -0.66
N ALA A 309 -23.77 19.08 0.28
CA ALA A 309 -22.32 18.97 0.14
C ALA A 309 -21.94 17.50 0.02
N ALA A 310 -21.25 17.13 -1.07
CA ALA A 310 -20.75 15.77 -1.27
C ALA A 310 -19.21 15.75 -1.20
N PHE A 311 -18.67 14.97 -0.27
CA PHE A 311 -17.24 14.81 -0.07
C PHE A 311 -16.70 13.67 -0.94
N LEU A 312 -15.78 14.01 -1.83
CA LEU A 312 -15.11 13.08 -2.74
C LEU A 312 -13.87 12.46 -2.10
N ASN A 313 -13.49 11.28 -2.57
CA ASN A 313 -12.35 10.55 -2.04
C ASN A 313 -10.99 11.23 -2.29
N ASP A 314 -10.95 12.29 -3.09
CA ASP A 314 -9.78 13.10 -3.43
C ASP A 314 -9.78 14.47 -2.73
N TYR A 315 -10.47 14.60 -1.60
CA TYR A 315 -10.48 15.81 -0.77
C TYR A 315 -11.29 16.99 -1.33
N ARG A 316 -11.91 16.84 -2.51
CA ARG A 316 -12.87 17.82 -3.03
C ARG A 316 -14.23 17.69 -2.36
N ILE A 317 -14.94 18.81 -2.30
CA ILE A 317 -16.34 18.91 -1.90
C ILE A 317 -17.11 19.45 -3.11
N LEU A 318 -18.17 18.74 -3.50
CA LEU A 318 -19.13 19.21 -4.49
C LEU A 318 -20.30 19.89 -3.78
N LEU A 319 -20.62 21.12 -4.17
CA LEU A 319 -21.89 21.75 -3.87
C LEU A 319 -22.92 21.28 -4.90
N LEU A 320 -24.01 20.69 -4.43
CA LEU A 320 -25.05 20.11 -5.26
C LEU A 320 -26.41 20.75 -4.98
N SER A 321 -27.17 20.98 -6.05
CA SER A 321 -28.62 21.17 -5.97
C SER A 321 -29.36 19.88 -6.28
N LYS A 322 -30.58 19.76 -5.76
CA LYS A 322 -31.51 18.67 -6.07
C LYS A 322 -32.80 19.24 -6.63
N ASN A 323 -33.22 18.74 -7.79
CA ASN A 323 -34.54 18.98 -8.36
C ASN A 323 -35.24 17.64 -8.65
N GLU A 324 -36.39 17.67 -9.33
CA GLU A 324 -37.13 16.44 -9.69
C GLU A 324 -36.35 15.49 -10.60
N LYS A 325 -35.37 15.98 -11.37
CA LYS A 325 -34.53 15.19 -12.26
C LYS A 325 -33.32 14.56 -11.55
N GLY A 326 -33.05 14.94 -10.30
CA GLY A 326 -31.93 14.44 -9.51
C GLY A 326 -30.97 15.53 -9.04
N PHE A 327 -29.71 15.14 -8.79
CA PHE A 327 -28.66 16.06 -8.36
C PHE A 327 -27.94 16.72 -9.55
N SER A 328 -27.50 17.96 -9.37
CA SER A 328 -26.60 18.68 -10.29
C SER A 328 -25.46 19.36 -9.54
N ILE A 329 -24.25 19.32 -10.12
CA ILE A 329 -23.06 19.97 -9.56
C ILE A 329 -23.13 21.48 -9.86
N GLU A 330 -23.11 22.30 -8.81
CA GLU A 330 -23.07 23.76 -8.94
C GLU A 330 -21.65 24.31 -8.82
N LYS A 331 -20.86 23.74 -7.91
CA LYS A 331 -19.50 24.20 -7.63
C LYS A 331 -18.64 23.09 -7.04
N GLU A 332 -17.34 23.16 -7.30
CA GLU A 332 -16.32 22.35 -6.64
C GLU A 332 -15.44 23.23 -5.77
N PHE A 333 -15.09 22.76 -4.58
CA PHE A 333 -14.16 23.45 -3.68
C PHE A 333 -13.44 22.43 -2.78
N THR A 334 -12.46 22.89 -2.02
CA THR A 334 -11.71 22.04 -1.08
C THR A 334 -11.65 22.70 0.28
N SER A 335 -11.59 21.88 1.33
CA SER A 335 -11.11 22.35 2.62
C SER A 335 -9.61 22.68 2.56
N PRO A 336 -9.09 23.58 3.43
CA PRO A 336 -7.67 23.92 3.44
C PRO A 336 -6.74 22.70 3.59
N GLY A 337 -7.15 21.72 4.40
CA GLY A 337 -6.34 20.55 4.74
C GLY A 337 -6.83 19.21 4.18
N TYR A 338 -6.37 18.13 4.80
CA TYR A 338 -6.77 16.75 4.54
C TYR A 338 -8.12 16.48 5.19
N LEU A 339 -9.18 16.67 4.39
CA LEU A 339 -10.54 16.49 4.84
C LEU A 339 -10.82 15.06 5.32
N GLY A 340 -11.23 14.92 6.58
CA GLY A 340 -11.64 13.65 7.18
C GLY A 340 -13.15 13.39 7.00
N ARG A 341 -13.99 14.30 7.52
CA ARG A 341 -15.46 14.21 7.43
C ARG A 341 -16.12 15.59 7.41
N LEU A 342 -17.35 15.61 6.91
CA LEU A 342 -18.26 16.74 6.96
C LEU A 342 -19.35 16.52 8.02
N ALA A 343 -19.80 17.61 8.63
CA ALA A 343 -20.99 17.63 9.47
C ALA A 343 -21.77 18.92 9.23
N VAL A 344 -23.09 18.87 9.39
CA VAL A 344 -23.95 20.05 9.26
C VAL A 344 -24.72 20.25 10.54
N ASN A 345 -24.67 21.45 11.08
CA ASN A 345 -25.51 21.89 12.20
C ASN A 345 -25.70 23.41 12.13
N ARG A 346 -26.82 23.92 12.68
CA ARG A 346 -27.15 25.35 12.69
C ARG A 346 -27.07 26.02 11.31
N GLY A 347 -27.38 25.27 10.24
CA GLY A 347 -27.26 25.74 8.86
C GLY A 347 -25.84 25.88 8.32
N MET A 348 -24.81 25.62 9.14
CA MET A 348 -23.40 25.70 8.76
C MET A 348 -22.83 24.33 8.42
N LEU A 349 -21.88 24.32 7.49
CA LEU A 349 -21.09 23.14 7.15
C LEU A 349 -19.77 23.18 7.90
N TYR A 350 -19.53 22.17 8.73
CA TYR A 350 -18.27 21.94 9.41
C TYR A 350 -17.47 20.92 8.59
N ALA A 351 -16.19 21.20 8.38
CA ALA A 351 -15.20 20.29 7.83
C ALA A 351 -14.10 20.07 8.88
N VAL A 352 -13.79 18.81 9.19
CA VAL A 352 -12.64 18.46 10.04
C VAL A 352 -11.49 17.99 9.15
N ASP A 353 -10.39 18.72 9.22
CA ASP A 353 -9.16 18.44 8.49
C ASP A 353 -8.12 17.88 9.47
N SER A 354 -7.46 16.79 9.07
CA SER A 354 -6.48 16.13 9.94
C SER A 354 -5.21 16.95 10.18
N ASP A 355 -4.96 18.01 9.43
CA ASP A 355 -3.78 18.87 9.52
C ASP A 355 -4.11 20.35 9.77
N SER A 356 -5.25 20.86 9.28
CA SER A 356 -5.64 22.26 9.43
C SER A 356 -6.76 22.54 10.43
N GLY A 357 -7.22 21.53 11.17
CA GLY A 357 -8.23 21.70 12.22
C GLY A 357 -9.66 21.76 11.70
N ILE A 358 -10.49 22.65 12.24
CA ILE A 358 -11.90 22.76 11.82
C ILE A 358 -12.06 23.96 10.89
N THR A 359 -12.71 23.74 9.76
CA THR A 359 -13.11 24.77 8.81
C THR A 359 -14.64 24.86 8.78
N ILE A 360 -15.20 26.05 8.92
CA ILE A 360 -16.65 26.28 8.95
C ILE A 360 -17.06 27.17 7.79
N TYR A 361 -18.05 26.71 7.02
CA TYR A 361 -18.70 27.46 5.96
C TYR A 361 -20.10 27.85 6.45
N LYS A 362 -20.40 29.15 6.45
CA LYS A 362 -21.65 29.67 7.03
C LYS A 362 -22.87 29.25 6.22
N ASP A 363 -22.78 29.42 4.91
CA ASP A 363 -23.85 29.09 3.97
C ASP A 363 -23.28 28.75 2.58
N PRO A 364 -24.07 28.14 1.69
CA PRO A 364 -23.62 27.76 0.34
C PRO A 364 -23.09 28.92 -0.52
N ALA A 365 -23.51 30.17 -0.28
CA ALA A 365 -23.03 31.32 -1.04
C ALA A 365 -21.66 31.83 -0.54
N SER A 366 -21.31 31.55 0.72
CA SER A 366 -20.09 32.05 1.38
C SER A 366 -18.90 31.08 1.33
N ILE A 367 -18.85 30.14 0.38
CA ILE A 367 -17.84 29.07 0.34
C ILE A 367 -16.39 29.60 0.25
N GLU A 368 -16.18 30.75 -0.40
CA GLU A 368 -14.85 31.34 -0.61
C GLU A 368 -14.26 31.99 0.65
N ALA A 369 -15.06 32.21 1.70
CA ALA A 369 -14.63 32.88 2.93
C ALA A 369 -14.93 32.04 4.17
N PRO A 370 -14.32 30.84 4.30
CA PRO A 370 -14.54 29.99 5.47
C PRO A 370 -13.88 30.55 6.73
N LEU A 371 -14.48 30.25 7.88
CA LEU A 371 -13.89 30.49 9.19
C LEU A 371 -12.99 29.30 9.57
N ARG A 372 -11.77 29.58 10.04
CA ARG A 372 -10.77 28.56 10.33
C ARG A 372 -10.42 28.50 11.82
N PHE A 373 -10.36 27.29 12.35
CA PHE A 373 -10.05 26.98 13.74
C PHE A 373 -8.92 25.93 13.78
N PRO A 374 -7.64 26.36 13.69
CA PRO A 374 -6.50 25.47 13.42
C PRO A 374 -6.09 24.58 14.60
N ARG A 375 -6.67 24.77 15.79
CA ARG A 375 -6.24 24.09 17.01
C ARG A 375 -6.51 22.58 17.03
N PHE A 376 -7.57 22.13 16.35
CA PHE A 376 -8.10 20.76 16.47
C PHE A 376 -7.58 19.84 15.36
N THR A 377 -6.25 19.77 15.21
CA THR A 377 -5.61 18.91 14.19
C THR A 377 -5.72 17.42 14.54
N ARG A 378 -5.36 16.55 13.59
CA ARG A 378 -5.44 15.08 13.63
C ARG A 378 -6.85 14.48 13.56
N GLY A 379 -7.89 15.31 13.47
CA GLY A 379 -9.27 14.85 13.41
C GLY A 379 -9.54 14.03 12.15
N MET A 380 -10.10 12.82 12.33
CA MET A 380 -10.47 11.90 11.25
C MET A 380 -11.98 11.88 10.99
N SER A 381 -12.77 12.14 12.03
CA SER A 381 -14.22 12.28 11.92
C SER A 381 -14.75 13.19 13.03
N MET A 382 -15.96 13.70 12.86
CA MET A 382 -16.62 14.48 13.89
C MET A 382 -18.14 14.27 13.91
N MET A 383 -18.74 14.64 15.03
CA MET A 383 -20.17 14.86 15.16
C MET A 383 -20.38 16.23 15.82
N VAL A 384 -21.39 16.96 15.36
CA VAL A 384 -21.69 18.32 15.82
C VAL A 384 -23.12 18.36 16.33
N ASP A 385 -23.34 18.74 17.58
CA ASP A 385 -24.66 19.10 18.10
C ASP A 385 -24.80 20.63 18.26
N SER A 386 -25.87 21.07 18.92
CA SER A 386 -26.09 22.49 19.16
C SER A 386 -25.05 23.14 20.07
N SER A 387 -24.32 22.41 20.89
CA SER A 387 -23.51 22.94 21.99
C SER A 387 -22.05 22.48 21.95
N TYR A 388 -21.75 21.44 21.18
CA TYR A 388 -20.48 20.73 21.20
C TYR A 388 -20.13 20.13 19.83
N ILE A 389 -18.82 19.96 19.62
CA ILE A 389 -18.23 19.14 18.56
C ILE A 389 -17.46 18.01 19.23
N ASN A 390 -17.76 16.77 18.87
CA ASN A 390 -16.93 15.61 19.23
C ASN A 390 -16.07 15.24 18.02
N ILE A 391 -14.75 15.20 18.20
CA ILE A 391 -13.76 14.91 17.16
C ILE A 391 -13.08 13.60 17.51
N ASN A 392 -13.09 12.63 16.60
CA ASN A 392 -12.34 11.39 16.76
C ASN A 392 -11.02 11.46 15.98
N TYR A 393 -9.96 10.94 16.58
CA TYR A 393 -8.60 10.94 16.04
C TYR A 393 -8.17 9.54 15.54
N SER A 394 -7.08 9.51 14.79
CA SER A 394 -6.53 8.28 14.18
C SER A 394 -6.01 7.24 15.18
N ASP A 395 -5.70 7.63 16.41
CA ASP A 395 -5.29 6.75 17.51
C ASP A 395 -6.48 6.24 18.35
N TYR A 396 -7.70 6.40 17.84
CA TYR A 396 -8.96 6.05 18.50
C TYR A 396 -9.24 6.85 19.79
N THR A 397 -8.59 7.99 19.96
CA THR A 397 -8.95 8.98 20.98
C THR A 397 -9.97 9.98 20.44
N HIS A 398 -10.53 10.81 21.30
CA HIS A 398 -11.45 11.88 20.89
C HIS A 398 -11.35 13.11 21.80
N THR A 399 -11.79 14.26 21.30
CA THR A 399 -11.93 15.50 22.07
C THR A 399 -13.33 16.06 21.88
N THR A 400 -13.93 16.59 22.95
CA THR A 400 -15.17 17.36 22.85
C THR A 400 -14.90 18.85 23.06
N VAL A 401 -15.27 19.65 22.07
CA VAL A 401 -15.10 21.10 22.01
C VAL A 401 -16.45 21.76 22.24
N ARG A 402 -16.52 22.81 23.05
CA ARG A 402 -17.75 23.58 23.23
C ARG A 402 -17.95 24.57 22.08
N LEU A 403 -19.21 24.84 21.76
CA LEU A 403 -19.62 25.88 20.82
C LEU A 403 -20.12 27.13 21.55
N ASP A 404 -19.84 28.30 20.99
CA ASP A 404 -20.45 29.56 21.42
C ASP A 404 -21.93 29.66 20.97
N PRO A 405 -22.68 30.70 21.37
CA PRO A 405 -24.05 30.91 20.91
C PRO A 405 -24.20 31.03 19.38
N ASN A 406 -23.14 31.37 18.64
CA ASN A 406 -23.15 31.44 17.19
C ASN A 406 -22.78 30.10 16.50
N GLY A 407 -22.34 29.10 17.28
CA GLY A 407 -21.97 27.77 16.79
C GLY A 407 -20.49 27.65 16.44
N TYR A 408 -19.65 28.55 16.93
CA TYR A 408 -18.21 28.54 16.71
C TYR A 408 -17.48 27.81 17.84
N PRO A 409 -16.47 26.98 17.52
CA PRO A 409 -15.62 26.34 18.51
C PRO A 409 -14.99 27.38 19.43
N VAL A 410 -15.20 27.26 20.74
CA VAL A 410 -14.47 28.06 21.73
C VAL A 410 -13.20 27.34 22.15
N ASP A 411 -12.16 28.11 22.50
CA ASP A 411 -10.86 27.60 22.94
C ASP A 411 -10.88 26.84 24.28
N THR A 412 -12.05 26.72 24.90
CA THR A 412 -12.26 25.90 26.09
C THR A 412 -12.61 24.47 25.67
N ILE A 413 -11.69 23.54 25.90
CA ILE A 413 -11.97 22.11 25.80
C ILE A 413 -13.03 21.79 26.85
N ALA A 414 -14.19 21.32 26.43
CA ALA A 414 -15.27 20.93 27.34
C ALA A 414 -14.87 19.65 28.08
N TYR A 415 -14.26 18.71 27.36
CA TYR A 415 -13.85 17.43 27.89
C TYR A 415 -12.45 17.03 27.39
N ASP A 416 -11.48 17.04 28.32
CA ASP A 416 -10.05 16.70 28.09
C ASP A 416 -9.59 15.50 28.93
N ARG A 417 -10.53 14.74 29.51
CA ARG A 417 -10.18 13.54 30.30
C ARG A 417 -10.00 12.34 29.38
N PRO A 418 -9.02 11.46 29.63
CA PRO A 418 -8.84 10.26 28.84
C PRO A 418 -10.06 9.35 29.01
N VAL A 419 -10.85 9.21 27.95
CA VAL A 419 -11.74 8.06 27.83
C VAL A 419 -10.86 6.87 27.45
N PRO A 420 -11.03 5.69 28.09
CA PRO A 420 -10.17 4.55 27.83
C PRO A 420 -10.00 4.25 26.34
N GLN A 421 -8.79 3.81 25.96
CA GLN A 421 -8.49 3.39 24.60
C GLN A 421 -9.45 2.24 24.20
N GLY A 422 -10.07 2.36 23.02
CA GLY A 422 -11.13 1.42 22.59
C GLY A 422 -12.55 1.84 22.98
N SER A 423 -12.73 3.05 23.51
CA SER A 423 -14.05 3.66 23.69
C SER A 423 -14.66 4.12 22.37
N LYS A 424 -16.00 4.15 22.33
CA LYS A 424 -16.75 4.58 21.16
C LYS A 424 -17.76 5.65 21.52
N PHE A 425 -17.61 6.83 20.93
CA PHE A 425 -18.64 7.88 20.98
C PHE A 425 -19.83 7.48 20.10
N LEU A 426 -21.04 7.60 20.65
CA LEU A 426 -22.26 7.17 19.96
C LEU A 426 -23.12 8.32 19.47
N ALA A 427 -23.40 9.28 20.36
CA ALA A 427 -24.28 10.41 20.09
C ALA A 427 -24.20 11.45 21.21
N PHE A 428 -24.73 12.64 20.93
CA PHE A 428 -25.11 13.61 21.96
C PHE A 428 -26.52 13.31 22.48
N LYS A 429 -26.70 13.37 23.80
CA LYS A 429 -27.97 13.06 24.47
C LYS A 429 -28.23 13.98 25.66
N GLY A 430 -29.27 14.80 25.59
CA GLY A 430 -29.65 15.71 26.67
C GLY A 430 -28.53 16.68 27.06
N GLY A 431 -27.72 17.14 26.09
CA GLY A 431 -26.54 17.97 26.33
C GLY A 431 -25.33 17.23 26.92
N LYS A 432 -25.37 15.90 26.95
CA LYS A 432 -24.29 15.04 27.45
C LYS A 432 -23.77 14.10 26.36
N LEU A 433 -22.62 13.49 26.64
CA LEU A 433 -21.90 12.64 25.71
C LEU A 433 -22.21 11.16 26.00
N LEU A 434 -22.79 10.46 25.03
CA LEU A 434 -23.06 9.03 25.16
C LEU A 434 -21.89 8.22 24.61
N TYR A 435 -21.30 7.40 25.48
CA TYR A 435 -20.19 6.50 25.14
C TYR A 435 -20.54 5.05 25.40
N TYR A 436 -19.80 4.17 24.72
CA TYR A 436 -19.69 2.76 25.08
C TYR A 436 -18.22 2.39 25.32
N PHE A 437 -17.91 1.96 26.54
CA PHE A 437 -16.61 1.39 26.93
C PHE A 437 -16.73 0.58 28.23
N ASP A 438 -15.74 -0.26 28.50
CA ASP A 438 -15.73 -1.21 29.62
C ASP A 438 -17.00 -2.08 29.67
N LYS A 439 -17.48 -2.50 28.49
CA LYS A 439 -18.72 -3.27 28.33
C LYS A 439 -19.92 -2.58 28.99
N GLY A 440 -20.08 -1.27 28.79
CA GLY A 440 -21.06 -0.42 29.45
C GLY A 440 -21.43 0.82 28.63
N PHE A 441 -22.71 1.22 28.64
CA PHE A 441 -23.11 2.57 28.21
C PHE A 441 -22.85 3.56 29.35
N LYS A 442 -22.29 4.71 28.99
CA LYS A 442 -21.90 5.74 29.93
C LYS A 442 -22.29 7.11 29.40
N LEU A 443 -22.78 7.95 30.29
CA LEU A 443 -23.10 9.34 30.03
C LEU A 443 -22.03 10.22 30.67
N ALA A 444 -21.27 10.95 29.87
CA ALA A 444 -20.30 11.91 30.36
C ALA A 444 -20.88 13.33 30.29
N ASP A 445 -20.82 14.03 31.41
CA ASP A 445 -21.14 15.45 31.48
C ASP A 445 -19.94 16.26 30.94
N PRO A 446 -20.10 16.99 29.82
CA PRO A 446 -19.03 17.75 29.19
C PRO A 446 -18.63 19.02 29.96
N VAL A 447 -19.31 19.40 31.04
CA VAL A 447 -18.95 20.55 31.88
C VAL A 447 -18.26 20.07 33.15
N THR A 448 -18.83 19.08 33.83
CA THR A 448 -18.28 18.59 35.11
C THR A 448 -17.24 17.47 34.94
N GLY A 449 -17.18 16.86 33.75
CA GLY A 449 -16.34 15.69 33.48
C GLY A 449 -16.76 14.43 34.23
N LYS A 450 -17.93 14.44 34.90
CA LYS A 450 -18.46 13.28 35.61
C LYS A 450 -19.00 12.27 34.61
N ILE A 451 -18.57 11.02 34.76
CA ILE A 451 -19.07 9.89 33.99
C ILE A 451 -20.06 9.13 34.86
N LYS A 452 -21.24 8.85 34.31
CA LYS A 452 -22.28 8.06 34.95
C LYS A 452 -22.54 6.81 34.13
N ASP A 453 -22.43 5.63 34.74
CA ASP A 453 -22.87 4.38 34.12
C ASP A 453 -24.40 4.35 33.99
N LEU A 454 -24.87 3.80 32.87
CA LEU A 454 -26.29 3.65 32.56
C LEU A 454 -26.70 2.16 32.60
N PRO A 455 -27.13 1.63 33.76
CA PRO A 455 -27.72 0.28 33.87
C PRO A 455 -29.18 0.26 33.36
N PRO A 456 -29.77 -0.88 32.98
CA PRO A 456 -29.18 -2.21 32.89
C PRO A 456 -28.48 -2.41 31.54
N ASN A 457 -27.26 -2.91 31.57
CA ASN A 457 -26.51 -3.19 30.35
C ASN A 457 -26.59 -4.67 29.97
N THR A 458 -27.76 -5.10 29.50
CA THR A 458 -27.98 -6.50 29.15
C THR A 458 -27.64 -6.75 27.67
N ASP A 459 -26.69 -7.66 27.46
CA ASP A 459 -26.32 -8.38 26.22
C ASP A 459 -25.39 -7.73 25.19
N CYS A 460 -25.21 -6.40 25.14
CA CYS A 460 -24.26 -5.82 24.18
C CYS A 460 -22.80 -6.05 24.64
N LYS A 461 -22.07 -6.93 23.93
CA LYS A 461 -20.63 -7.22 24.18
C LYS A 461 -19.68 -6.22 23.53
N GLY A 462 -20.18 -5.37 22.65
CA GLY A 462 -19.45 -4.30 21.97
C GLY A 462 -20.23 -3.75 20.77
N ILE A 463 -19.85 -2.57 20.29
CA ILE A 463 -20.56 -1.85 19.22
C ILE A 463 -19.69 -1.77 17.98
N ALA A 464 -20.12 -2.44 16.90
CA ALA A 464 -19.42 -2.46 15.64
C ALA A 464 -19.78 -1.24 14.75
N TRP A 465 -21.07 -0.87 14.67
CA TRP A 465 -21.55 0.35 14.01
C TRP A 465 -22.59 1.08 14.86
N ASN A 466 -22.71 2.40 14.69
CA ASN A 466 -23.78 3.21 15.26
C ASN A 466 -24.21 4.28 14.25
N THR A 467 -25.46 4.70 14.34
CA THR A 467 -26.00 5.83 13.58
C THR A 467 -27.13 6.50 14.36
N VAL A 468 -27.23 7.82 14.24
CA VAL A 468 -28.39 8.58 14.71
C VAL A 468 -29.29 8.81 13.52
N ALA A 469 -30.57 8.49 13.66
CA ALA A 469 -31.53 8.65 12.57
C ALA A 469 -31.71 10.13 12.22
N THR A 470 -31.51 10.44 10.95
CA THR A 470 -31.59 11.80 10.40
C THR A 470 -32.92 12.45 10.75
N GLY A 471 -32.87 13.67 11.31
CA GLY A 471 -34.05 14.42 11.75
C GLY A 471 -34.61 14.02 13.12
N THR A 472 -34.00 13.04 13.80
CA THR A 472 -34.48 12.52 15.08
C THR A 472 -33.36 12.36 16.08
N ASP A 473 -33.73 12.03 17.31
CA ASP A 473 -32.81 11.57 18.35
C ASP A 473 -32.69 10.04 18.42
N SER A 474 -33.31 9.27 17.53
CA SER A 474 -33.30 7.80 17.61
C SER A 474 -31.92 7.24 17.28
N LEU A 475 -31.36 6.41 18.17
CA LEU A 475 -30.04 5.81 18.04
C LEU A 475 -30.16 4.33 17.69
N TYR A 476 -29.45 3.91 16.64
CA TYR A 476 -29.38 2.51 16.20
C TYR A 476 -27.93 2.03 16.22
N ILE A 477 -27.73 0.78 16.64
CA ILE A 477 -26.41 0.17 16.74
C ILE A 477 -26.39 -1.23 16.15
N VAL A 478 -25.25 -1.63 15.59
CA VAL A 478 -24.94 -3.02 15.29
C VAL A 478 -23.89 -3.50 16.28
N GLY A 479 -24.24 -4.51 17.07
CA GLY A 479 -23.33 -5.11 18.04
C GLY A 479 -22.28 -6.02 17.40
N ILE A 480 -21.22 -6.36 18.15
CA ILE A 480 -20.21 -7.37 17.76
C ILE A 480 -20.85 -8.76 17.60
N ASP A 481 -22.00 -8.99 18.21
CA ASP A 481 -22.85 -10.17 18.04
C ASP A 481 -23.61 -10.19 16.69
N LYS A 482 -23.43 -9.17 15.84
CA LYS A 482 -24.09 -9.02 14.53
C LYS A 482 -25.61 -8.90 14.63
N ASN A 483 -26.08 -8.28 15.70
CA ASN A 483 -27.47 -7.90 15.89
C ASN A 483 -27.65 -6.39 15.75
N LEU A 484 -28.73 -5.97 15.09
CA LEU A 484 -29.19 -4.59 15.01
C LEU A 484 -30.12 -4.29 16.18
N TYR A 485 -29.84 -3.22 16.91
CA TYR A 485 -30.61 -2.76 18.06
C TYR A 485 -31.07 -1.31 17.89
N SER A 486 -32.26 -0.99 18.41
CA SER A 486 -32.59 0.39 18.79
C SER A 486 -32.16 0.64 20.23
N VAL A 487 -31.58 1.82 20.48
CA VAL A 487 -31.13 2.25 21.81
C VAL A 487 -32.09 3.30 22.35
N LYS A 488 -32.80 2.96 23.42
CA LYS A 488 -33.63 3.89 24.17
C LYS A 488 -32.90 4.30 25.44
N ILE A 489 -32.86 5.60 25.71
CA ILE A 489 -32.25 6.16 26.92
C ILE A 489 -33.37 6.83 27.71
N GLU A 490 -33.55 6.40 28.95
CA GLU A 490 -34.52 7.01 29.87
C GLU A 490 -33.78 7.94 30.82
N GLY A 491 -33.89 9.25 30.53
CA GLY A 491 -33.21 10.32 31.26
C GLY A 491 -31.70 10.11 31.33
N ASP A 492 -31.15 10.26 32.53
CA ASP A 492 -29.75 9.98 32.83
C ASP A 492 -29.58 8.68 33.64
N THR A 493 -30.59 7.81 33.65
CA THR A 493 -30.66 6.69 34.59
C THR A 493 -30.43 5.34 33.92
N SER A 494 -30.99 5.13 32.74
CA SER A 494 -30.98 3.79 32.14
C SER A 494 -30.93 3.77 30.62
N VAL A 495 -30.38 2.68 30.10
CA VAL A 495 -30.34 2.34 28.67
C VAL A 495 -31.06 1.03 28.45
N TYR A 496 -31.90 0.98 27.43
CA TYR A 496 -32.59 -0.23 26.99
C TYR A 496 -32.25 -0.50 25.53
N LEU A 497 -31.82 -1.73 25.28
CA LEU A 497 -31.59 -2.24 23.94
C LEU A 497 -32.79 -3.09 23.53
N SER A 498 -33.40 -2.74 22.39
CA SER A 498 -34.41 -3.59 21.78
C SER A 498 -33.82 -4.20 20.52
N LEU A 499 -33.73 -5.53 20.49
CA LEU A 499 -33.31 -6.27 19.30
C LEU A 499 -34.31 -6.01 18.19
N ILE A 500 -33.82 -5.45 17.09
CA ILE A 500 -34.61 -5.28 15.87
C ILE A 500 -34.50 -6.55 15.03
N ARG A 501 -33.27 -6.97 14.71
CA ARG A 501 -33.00 -8.21 13.96
C ARG A 501 -31.53 -8.62 13.96
N PRO A 502 -31.22 -9.91 13.76
CA PRO A 502 -29.90 -10.35 13.35
C PRO A 502 -29.57 -9.86 11.92
N VAL A 503 -28.36 -9.33 11.71
CA VAL A 503 -27.90 -8.89 10.38
C VAL A 503 -26.97 -9.91 9.71
N GLY A 504 -26.41 -10.86 10.47
CA GLY A 504 -25.57 -11.97 9.97
C GLY A 504 -24.16 -11.56 9.49
N LYS A 505 -23.99 -10.31 9.06
CA LYS A 505 -22.72 -9.69 8.68
C LYS A 505 -22.65 -8.26 9.20
N TYR A 506 -21.43 -7.77 9.28
CA TYR A 506 -21.15 -6.38 9.55
C TYR A 506 -21.43 -5.52 8.31
N PRO A 507 -22.28 -4.48 8.43
CA PRO A 507 -22.56 -3.62 7.29
C PRO A 507 -21.34 -2.74 6.95
N PHE A 508 -21.15 -2.42 5.68
CA PHE A 508 -20.15 -1.45 5.24
C PHE A 508 -20.57 -0.02 5.64
N SER A 509 -21.86 0.29 5.52
CA SER A 509 -22.46 1.53 6.03
C SER A 509 -23.78 1.29 6.75
N LEU A 510 -24.07 2.16 7.73
CA LEU A 510 -25.31 2.16 8.50
C LEU A 510 -25.87 3.58 8.56
N SER A 511 -27.11 3.76 8.15
CA SER A 511 -27.85 5.02 8.24
C SER A 511 -29.30 4.78 8.62
N ALA A 512 -29.95 5.80 9.17
CA ALA A 512 -31.35 5.73 9.56
C ALA A 512 -32.06 7.06 9.38
N SER A 513 -33.38 7.00 9.40
CA SER A 513 -34.32 8.13 9.34
C SER A 513 -35.55 7.82 10.20
N GLU A 514 -36.54 8.71 10.21
CA GLU A 514 -37.84 8.49 10.85
C GLU A 514 -38.61 7.27 10.33
N LYS A 515 -38.29 6.77 9.13
CA LYS A 515 -39.04 5.66 8.50
C LYS A 515 -38.21 4.40 8.31
N TYR A 516 -36.94 4.55 7.96
CA TYR A 516 -36.11 3.45 7.47
C TYR A 516 -34.75 3.38 8.13
N ILE A 517 -34.27 2.14 8.31
CA ILE A 517 -32.88 1.80 8.62
C ILE A 517 -32.25 1.19 7.38
N CYS A 518 -31.17 1.78 6.89
CA CYS A 518 -30.52 1.37 5.66
C CYS A 518 -29.10 0.88 5.93
N MET A 519 -28.71 -0.17 5.22
CA MET A 519 -27.39 -0.80 5.34
C MET A 519 -26.83 -1.13 3.97
N THR A 520 -25.50 -1.16 3.85
CA THR A 520 -24.83 -1.71 2.66
C THR A 520 -23.93 -2.89 3.02
N ASP A 521 -23.83 -3.87 2.13
CA ASP A 521 -22.85 -4.98 2.19
C ASP A 521 -22.00 -4.89 0.91
N ILE A 522 -20.68 -4.76 1.08
CA ILE A 522 -19.73 -4.69 -0.03
C ILE A 522 -18.67 -5.77 0.15
N LYS A 523 -18.43 -6.54 -0.92
CA LYS A 523 -17.21 -7.31 -1.10
C LYS A 523 -16.50 -6.85 -2.35
N ARG A 524 -15.24 -6.46 -2.18
CA ARG A 524 -14.41 -6.01 -3.29
C ARG A 524 -13.38 -7.07 -3.65
N SER A 525 -13.35 -7.45 -4.92
CA SER A 525 -12.34 -8.36 -5.44
C SER A 525 -10.97 -7.70 -5.43
N ARG A 526 -9.97 -8.42 -4.89
CA ARG A 526 -8.57 -7.99 -4.96
C ARG A 526 -8.07 -7.93 -6.40
N VAL A 527 -8.54 -8.82 -7.26
CA VAL A 527 -8.19 -8.86 -8.69
C VAL A 527 -8.75 -7.63 -9.40
N LEU A 528 -10.03 -7.30 -9.21
CA LEU A 528 -10.62 -6.10 -9.83
C LEU A 528 -10.02 -4.80 -9.28
N SER A 529 -9.53 -4.79 -8.04
CA SER A 529 -8.85 -3.63 -7.47
C SER A 529 -7.56 -3.24 -8.20
N PHE A 530 -6.95 -4.13 -9.00
CA PHE A 530 -5.81 -3.78 -9.85
C PHE A 530 -6.19 -2.77 -10.92
N PHE A 531 -7.40 -2.90 -11.48
CA PHE A 531 -7.89 -2.12 -12.61
C PHE A 531 -8.70 -0.89 -12.21
N ASP A 532 -9.02 -0.75 -10.92
CA ASP A 532 -9.69 0.45 -10.41
C ASP A 532 -8.71 1.62 -10.28
N MET A 533 -8.78 2.56 -11.23
CA MET A 533 -7.96 3.77 -11.26
C MET A 533 -8.46 4.86 -10.29
N THR A 534 -9.69 4.75 -9.79
CA THR A 534 -10.30 5.69 -8.85
C THR A 534 -9.95 5.38 -7.39
N GLY A 535 -9.46 4.15 -7.16
CA GLY A 535 -8.87 3.67 -5.92
C GLY A 535 -7.76 4.58 -5.40
N GLU A 536 -7.80 4.94 -4.12
CA GLU A 536 -6.83 5.84 -3.46
C GLU A 536 -5.37 5.50 -3.83
N THR A 537 -4.95 4.24 -3.69
CA THR A 537 -3.58 3.83 -4.01
C THR A 537 -3.21 4.03 -5.48
N ASN A 538 -4.11 3.73 -6.42
CA ASN A 538 -3.83 3.83 -7.85
C ASN A 538 -3.86 5.29 -8.30
N ARG A 539 -4.82 6.08 -7.82
CA ARG A 539 -4.88 7.53 -8.04
C ARG A 539 -3.61 8.22 -7.55
N ASN A 540 -3.13 7.89 -6.35
CA ASN A 540 -1.91 8.50 -5.81
C ASN A 540 -0.69 8.16 -6.69
N ARG A 541 -0.59 6.94 -7.24
CA ARG A 541 0.45 6.59 -8.22
C ARG A 541 0.32 7.40 -9.52
N LEU A 542 -0.90 7.55 -10.06
CA LEU A 542 -1.12 8.35 -11.27
C LEU A 542 -0.71 9.82 -11.07
N ALA A 543 -1.03 10.40 -9.90
CA ALA A 543 -0.59 11.73 -9.52
C ALA A 543 0.96 11.80 -9.43
N MET A 544 1.61 10.83 -8.79
CA MET A 544 3.07 10.76 -8.73
C MET A 544 3.72 10.66 -10.11
N TRP A 545 3.14 9.89 -11.04
CA TRP A 545 3.68 9.74 -12.40
C TRP A 545 3.51 11.02 -13.21
N ARG A 546 2.36 11.69 -13.10
CA ARG A 546 2.13 13.01 -13.68
C ARG A 546 3.16 14.02 -13.16
N ILE A 547 3.34 14.09 -11.84
CA ILE A 547 4.30 15.00 -11.21
C ILE A 547 5.73 14.69 -11.66
N GLY A 548 6.12 13.41 -11.71
CA GLY A 548 7.43 13.01 -12.23
C GLY A 548 7.66 13.43 -13.68
N TRP A 549 6.61 13.35 -14.51
CA TRP A 549 6.66 13.83 -15.88
C TRP A 549 6.79 15.35 -15.96
N GLU A 550 6.04 16.10 -15.14
CA GLU A 550 6.13 17.56 -15.10
C GLU A 550 7.50 18.05 -14.61
N ILE A 551 8.04 17.45 -13.54
CA ILE A 551 9.42 17.71 -13.08
C ILE A 551 10.44 17.45 -14.19
N PHE A 552 10.25 16.37 -14.96
CA PHE A 552 11.13 16.10 -16.10
C PHE A 552 11.02 17.15 -17.21
N LEU A 553 9.82 17.65 -17.51
CA LEU A 553 9.65 18.71 -18.50
C LEU A 553 10.36 20.00 -18.09
N ASP A 554 10.40 20.29 -16.79
CA ASP A 554 11.10 21.45 -16.24
C ASP A 554 12.61 21.23 -16.11
N HIS A 555 13.07 19.98 -15.91
CA HIS A 555 14.48 19.59 -15.74
C HIS A 555 14.93 18.44 -16.68
N PRO A 556 14.87 18.61 -18.01
CA PRO A 556 14.90 17.49 -18.96
C PRO A 556 16.26 16.80 -19.13
N LEU A 557 17.38 17.46 -18.82
CA LEU A 557 18.72 16.90 -19.09
C LEU A 557 19.21 16.01 -17.94
N PHE A 558 19.33 16.59 -16.74
CA PHE A 558 19.97 15.96 -15.58
C PHE A 558 19.04 15.81 -14.37
N GLY A 559 17.76 16.19 -14.51
CA GLY A 559 16.79 16.12 -13.42
C GLY A 559 17.11 17.09 -12.28
N VAL A 560 16.44 16.87 -11.15
CA VAL A 560 16.59 17.68 -9.92
C VAL A 560 17.65 17.14 -8.94
N GLY A 561 18.34 16.07 -9.33
CA GLY A 561 19.22 15.30 -8.45
C GLY A 561 18.51 14.12 -7.80
N ASP A 562 19.29 13.11 -7.40
CA ASP A 562 18.79 11.96 -6.64
C ASP A 562 18.51 12.34 -5.18
N ILE A 563 17.37 12.96 -4.94
CA ILE A 563 16.98 13.55 -3.66
C ILE A 563 15.58 13.11 -3.24
N ASP A 564 15.23 13.39 -1.98
CA ASP A 564 13.84 13.25 -1.53
C ASP A 564 12.98 14.30 -2.22
N LEU A 565 12.01 13.85 -3.02
CA LEU A 565 11.18 14.73 -3.83
C LEU A 565 10.10 15.45 -3.02
N ALA A 566 9.89 15.17 -1.72
CA ALA A 566 8.74 15.66 -0.95
C ALA A 566 8.62 17.19 -0.94
N LYS A 567 9.74 17.92 -1.03
CA LYS A 567 9.73 19.39 -1.13
C LYS A 567 9.22 19.84 -2.50
N ILE A 568 9.82 19.32 -3.56
CA ILE A 568 9.50 19.66 -4.97
C ILE A 568 8.08 19.19 -5.31
N PHE A 569 7.68 18.01 -4.82
CA PHE A 569 6.37 17.41 -5.03
C PHE A 569 5.21 18.38 -4.69
N LYS A 570 5.38 19.22 -3.66
CA LYS A 570 4.36 20.20 -3.26
C LYS A 570 4.11 21.28 -4.30
N GLU A 571 5.12 21.63 -5.10
CA GLU A 571 5.05 22.69 -6.10
C GLU A 571 4.19 22.26 -7.31
N TYR A 572 4.10 20.95 -7.56
CA TYR A 572 3.35 20.36 -8.67
C TYR A 572 1.99 19.77 -8.24
N ASN A 573 1.68 19.79 -6.94
CA ASN A 573 0.41 19.30 -6.43
C ASN A 573 -0.74 20.21 -6.84
N ARG A 574 -1.82 19.60 -7.29
CA ARG A 574 -3.10 20.31 -7.45
C ARG A 574 -3.68 20.65 -6.06
N PRO A 575 -4.57 21.65 -5.93
CA PRO A 575 -5.11 22.06 -4.62
C PRO A 575 -5.74 20.94 -3.77
N TYR A 576 -6.27 19.91 -4.44
CA TYR A 576 -6.90 18.73 -3.85
C TYR A 576 -5.96 17.53 -3.72
N GLU A 577 -4.79 17.54 -4.36
CA GLU A 577 -3.76 16.51 -4.17
C GLU A 577 -2.97 16.82 -2.90
N LYS A 578 -3.50 16.36 -1.77
CA LYS A 578 -2.92 16.69 -0.47
C LYS A 578 -1.68 15.86 -0.17
N GLU A 579 -1.64 14.58 -0.60
CA GLU A 579 -0.53 13.67 -0.32
C GLU A 579 0.83 14.21 -0.79
N ILE A 580 1.84 14.05 0.05
CA ILE A 580 3.23 14.41 -0.25
C ILE A 580 4.09 13.16 -0.15
N LYS A 581 4.96 12.94 -1.12
CA LYS A 581 5.78 11.71 -1.24
C LYS A 581 7.21 12.06 -1.61
N GLY A 582 8.16 11.37 -0.99
CA GLY A 582 9.58 11.49 -1.33
C GLY A 582 10.00 10.72 -2.58
N HIS A 583 9.16 9.78 -3.04
CA HIS A 583 9.42 8.93 -4.20
C HIS A 583 8.13 8.69 -5.01
N LEU A 584 8.27 8.31 -6.29
CA LEU A 584 7.18 8.35 -7.27
C LEU A 584 6.50 7.00 -7.55
N HIS A 585 6.78 5.97 -6.73
CA HIS A 585 6.24 4.60 -6.89
C HIS A 585 6.33 4.04 -8.32
N ASN A 586 7.40 4.39 -9.04
CA ASN A 586 7.77 3.83 -10.34
C ASN A 586 9.22 4.20 -10.62
N ASN A 587 10.06 3.21 -10.90
CA ASN A 587 11.48 3.41 -11.17
C ASN A 587 11.73 4.39 -12.30
N PHE A 588 10.98 4.27 -13.40
CA PHE A 588 11.23 5.06 -14.60
C PHE A 588 10.85 6.52 -14.38
N PHE A 589 9.66 6.81 -13.83
CA PHE A 589 9.27 8.20 -13.53
C PHE A 589 10.16 8.82 -12.45
N HIS A 590 10.57 8.04 -11.44
CA HIS A 590 11.48 8.55 -10.42
C HIS A 590 12.85 8.89 -11.00
N LEU A 591 13.48 7.98 -11.74
CA LEU A 591 14.77 8.22 -12.39
C LEU A 591 14.70 9.31 -13.47
N LEU A 592 13.56 9.45 -14.15
CA LEU A 592 13.32 10.52 -15.11
C LEU A 592 13.30 11.89 -14.41
N ALA A 593 12.61 12.01 -13.27
CA ALA A 593 12.56 13.24 -12.49
C ALA A 593 13.90 13.57 -11.82
N THR A 594 14.59 12.57 -11.26
CA THR A 594 15.82 12.79 -10.48
C THR A 594 17.08 12.89 -11.32
N LEU A 595 17.20 12.09 -12.40
CA LEU A 595 18.41 12.02 -13.23
C LEU A 595 18.22 12.57 -14.66
N GLY A 596 17.00 12.97 -15.01
CA GLY A 596 16.67 13.52 -16.33
C GLY A 596 16.80 12.52 -17.48
N GLY A 597 16.74 13.04 -18.70
CA GLY A 597 16.84 12.28 -19.95
C GLY A 597 18.19 11.55 -20.08
N PHE A 598 19.29 12.19 -19.65
CA PHE A 598 20.59 11.54 -19.67
C PHE A 598 20.64 10.32 -18.74
N GLY A 599 20.12 10.47 -17.53
CA GLY A 599 20.12 9.38 -16.55
C GLY A 599 19.23 8.22 -16.92
N ILE A 600 18.00 8.48 -17.38
CA ILE A 600 17.10 7.38 -17.78
C ILE A 600 17.66 6.58 -18.96
N ILE A 601 18.27 7.25 -19.96
CA ILE A 601 18.93 6.57 -21.08
C ILE A 601 20.09 5.71 -20.57
N SER A 602 20.89 6.24 -19.64
CA SER A 602 22.02 5.53 -19.04
C SER A 602 21.60 4.26 -18.31
N VAL A 603 20.54 4.33 -17.48
CA VAL A 603 20.00 3.18 -16.74
C VAL A 603 19.36 2.16 -17.70
N VAL A 604 18.56 2.61 -18.67
CA VAL A 604 17.95 1.71 -19.66
C VAL A 604 19.02 0.98 -20.47
N MET A 605 20.09 1.67 -20.88
CA MET A 605 21.22 1.04 -21.57
C MET A 605 21.94 0.02 -20.68
N LEU A 606 22.14 0.31 -19.40
CA LEU A 606 22.67 -0.66 -18.44
C LEU A 606 21.78 -1.90 -18.36
N PHE A 607 20.46 -1.73 -18.23
CA PHE A 607 19.51 -2.85 -18.17
C PHE A 607 19.52 -3.68 -19.45
N VAL A 608 19.49 -3.05 -20.62
CA VAL A 608 19.58 -3.74 -21.91
C VAL A 608 20.88 -4.55 -22.01
N MET A 609 22.00 -3.98 -21.56
CA MET A 609 23.29 -4.66 -21.63
C MET A 609 23.41 -5.80 -20.62
N MET A 610 22.82 -5.68 -19.43
CA MET A 610 22.68 -6.79 -18.48
C MET A 610 21.86 -7.94 -19.09
N ILE A 611 20.71 -7.65 -19.71
CA ILE A 611 19.89 -8.64 -20.41
C ILE A 611 20.70 -9.32 -21.52
N ARG A 612 21.37 -8.54 -22.38
CA ARG A 612 22.19 -9.09 -23.48
C ARG A 612 23.29 -10.00 -22.95
N LYS A 613 23.99 -9.61 -21.89
CA LYS A 613 25.04 -10.43 -21.27
C LYS A 613 24.47 -11.71 -20.68
N ASN A 614 23.37 -11.65 -19.94
CA ASN A 614 22.73 -12.85 -19.40
C ASN A 614 22.29 -13.80 -20.53
N LEU A 615 21.68 -13.30 -21.62
CA LEU A 615 21.33 -14.12 -22.78
C LEU A 615 22.55 -14.76 -23.46
N GLN A 616 23.68 -14.06 -23.53
CA GLN A 616 24.92 -14.62 -24.06
C GLN A 616 25.41 -15.79 -23.18
N VAL A 617 25.40 -15.64 -21.86
CA VAL A 617 25.79 -16.71 -20.93
C VAL A 617 24.80 -17.88 -21.01
N PHE A 618 23.50 -17.61 -21.06
CA PHE A 618 22.46 -18.63 -21.20
C PHE A 618 22.67 -19.51 -22.43
N ARG A 619 23.02 -18.91 -23.57
CA ARG A 619 23.31 -19.64 -24.82
C ARG A 619 24.54 -20.55 -24.72
N LYS A 620 25.51 -20.22 -23.85
CA LYS A 620 26.71 -21.03 -23.59
C LYS A 620 26.51 -22.11 -22.52
N THR A 621 25.49 -21.99 -21.67
CA THR A 621 25.22 -22.99 -20.63
C THR A 621 24.56 -24.26 -21.19
N PRO A 622 25.07 -25.46 -20.86
CA PRO A 622 24.46 -26.72 -21.29
C PRO A 622 22.99 -26.83 -20.85
N ALA A 623 22.15 -27.44 -21.68
CA ALA A 623 20.76 -27.71 -21.34
C ALA A 623 20.67 -28.53 -20.03
N ARG A 624 19.65 -28.24 -19.21
CA ARG A 624 19.40 -28.93 -17.92
C ARG A 624 20.56 -28.88 -16.91
N SER A 625 21.53 -27.98 -17.08
CA SER A 625 22.61 -27.80 -16.11
C SER A 625 22.19 -26.90 -14.94
N PHE A 626 22.86 -27.04 -13.80
CA PHE A 626 22.67 -26.17 -12.65
C PHE A 626 22.99 -24.71 -13.00
N GLU A 627 24.08 -24.48 -13.73
CA GLU A 627 24.49 -23.17 -14.22
C GLU A 627 23.43 -22.52 -15.11
N ARG A 628 22.78 -23.30 -15.99
CA ARG A 628 21.66 -22.81 -16.81
C ARG A 628 20.48 -22.38 -15.94
N ALA A 629 20.18 -23.12 -14.87
CA ALA A 629 19.13 -22.76 -13.93
C ALA A 629 19.44 -21.45 -13.19
N LEU A 630 20.70 -21.23 -12.80
CA LEU A 630 21.11 -19.97 -12.18
C LEU A 630 20.96 -18.78 -13.11
N VAL A 631 21.37 -18.93 -14.38
CA VAL A 631 21.30 -17.83 -15.36
C VAL A 631 19.84 -17.50 -15.72
N MET A 632 19.00 -18.53 -15.89
CA MET A 632 17.56 -18.38 -16.11
C MET A 632 16.87 -17.73 -14.91
N GLY A 633 17.17 -18.18 -13.69
CA GLY A 633 16.67 -17.57 -12.46
C GLY A 633 17.10 -16.11 -12.33
N ALA A 634 18.35 -15.78 -12.65
CA ALA A 634 18.85 -14.40 -12.62
C ALA A 634 18.12 -13.48 -13.61
N MET A 635 17.83 -13.97 -14.83
CA MET A 635 17.04 -13.22 -15.81
C MET A 635 15.60 -13.03 -15.35
N ALA A 636 14.99 -14.08 -14.80
CA ALA A 636 13.63 -14.03 -14.28
C ALA A 636 13.50 -13.06 -13.10
N SER A 637 14.45 -13.08 -12.17
CA SER A 637 14.54 -12.16 -11.05
C SER A 637 14.72 -10.71 -11.52
N PHE A 638 15.55 -10.48 -12.55
CA PHE A 638 15.68 -9.14 -13.15
C PHE A 638 14.39 -8.67 -13.83
N ALA A 639 13.67 -9.56 -14.49
CA ALA A 639 12.35 -9.26 -15.03
C ALA A 639 11.32 -8.99 -13.91
N SER A 640 11.40 -9.72 -12.78
CA SER A 640 10.57 -9.45 -11.60
C SER A 640 10.82 -8.06 -11.03
N PHE A 641 12.08 -7.69 -10.88
CA PHE A 641 12.50 -6.35 -10.48
C PHE A 641 11.90 -5.25 -11.37
N ILE A 642 12.00 -5.40 -12.70
CA ILE A 642 11.42 -4.44 -13.66
C ILE A 642 9.90 -4.38 -13.50
N GLY A 643 9.23 -5.53 -13.39
CA GLY A 643 7.77 -5.59 -13.26
C GLY A 643 7.25 -4.96 -11.98
N ALA A 644 7.87 -5.26 -10.85
CA ALA A 644 7.59 -4.62 -9.56
C ALA A 644 7.86 -3.11 -9.61
N GLY A 645 8.97 -2.71 -10.25
CA GLY A 645 9.42 -1.33 -10.43
C GLY A 645 8.49 -0.45 -11.27
N LEU A 646 7.45 -1.02 -11.92
CA LEU A 646 6.39 -0.25 -12.56
C LEU A 646 5.40 0.34 -11.55
N THR A 647 5.34 -0.18 -10.32
CA THR A 647 4.35 0.19 -9.30
C THR A 647 4.93 0.53 -7.93
N GLU A 648 6.26 0.46 -7.82
CA GLU A 648 7.05 0.81 -6.65
C GLU A 648 8.40 1.41 -7.10
N PHE A 649 9.02 2.21 -6.24
CA PHE A 649 10.40 2.67 -6.44
C PHE A 649 11.40 1.70 -5.80
N ASN A 650 11.43 0.46 -6.30
CA ASN A 650 12.30 -0.59 -5.76
C ASN A 650 13.77 -0.45 -6.20
N PHE A 651 14.10 0.43 -7.16
CA PHE A 651 15.48 0.73 -7.53
C PHE A 651 16.22 1.50 -6.41
N GLY A 652 15.49 2.28 -5.62
CA GLY A 652 16.02 2.97 -4.43
C GLY A 652 16.04 2.11 -3.17
N ASP A 653 15.39 0.95 -3.18
CA ASP A 653 15.42 -0.01 -2.08
C ASP A 653 16.77 -0.76 -2.08
N HIS A 654 17.49 -0.62 -0.98
CA HIS A 654 18.86 -1.09 -0.86
C HIS A 654 18.93 -2.62 -0.90
N GLU A 655 17.98 -3.30 -0.27
CA GLU A 655 17.85 -4.76 -0.23
C GLU A 655 17.55 -5.31 -1.63
N ILE A 656 16.60 -4.69 -2.35
CA ILE A 656 16.21 -5.14 -3.69
C ILE A 656 17.35 -4.94 -4.70
N ILE A 657 17.98 -3.76 -4.72
CA ILE A 657 19.04 -3.48 -5.70
C ILE A 657 20.29 -4.34 -5.44
N THR A 658 20.59 -4.64 -4.17
CA THR A 658 21.64 -5.61 -3.78
C THR A 658 21.36 -6.98 -4.38
N MET A 659 20.10 -7.43 -4.36
CA MET A 659 19.68 -8.70 -4.92
C MET A 659 19.79 -8.72 -6.47
N VAL A 660 19.52 -7.59 -7.14
CA VAL A 660 19.75 -7.42 -8.58
C VAL A 660 21.23 -7.56 -8.93
N TRP A 661 22.12 -6.89 -8.19
CA TRP A 661 23.57 -6.99 -8.41
C TRP A 661 24.13 -8.36 -8.06
N PHE A 662 23.62 -9.01 -7.01
CA PHE A 662 23.89 -10.41 -6.70
C PHE A 662 23.52 -11.32 -7.88
N SER A 663 22.33 -11.15 -8.47
CA SER A 663 21.85 -11.97 -9.59
C SER A 663 22.73 -11.81 -10.84
N ALA A 664 23.20 -10.59 -11.11
CA ALA A 664 24.19 -10.32 -12.15
C ALA A 664 25.55 -10.96 -11.82
N GLY A 665 26.01 -10.85 -10.57
CA GLY A 665 27.25 -11.47 -10.08
C GLY A 665 27.25 -12.99 -10.21
N VAL A 666 26.12 -13.66 -9.90
CA VAL A 666 25.93 -15.11 -10.10
C VAL A 666 26.05 -15.48 -11.58
N THR A 667 25.45 -14.69 -12.47
CA THR A 667 25.57 -14.89 -13.94
C THR A 667 27.03 -14.81 -14.39
N PHE A 668 27.82 -13.89 -13.84
CA PHE A 668 29.24 -13.77 -14.18
C PHE A 668 30.12 -14.81 -13.51
N ALA A 669 29.78 -15.28 -12.31
CA ALA A 669 30.44 -16.43 -11.70
C ALA A 669 30.28 -17.68 -12.59
N VAL A 670 29.10 -17.89 -13.18
CA VAL A 670 28.86 -18.95 -14.18
C VAL A 670 29.73 -18.72 -15.43
N LEU A 671 29.75 -17.52 -15.98
CA LEU A 671 30.57 -17.20 -17.17
C LEU A 671 32.05 -17.50 -16.93
N LYS A 672 32.59 -17.08 -15.78
CA LYS A 672 33.99 -17.33 -15.38
C LYS A 672 34.30 -18.82 -15.37
N GLN A 673 33.39 -19.66 -14.88
CA GLN A 673 33.57 -21.12 -14.86
C GLN A 673 33.54 -21.73 -16.25
N LEU A 674 32.67 -21.25 -17.14
CA LEU A 674 32.63 -21.71 -18.53
C LEU A 674 33.94 -21.37 -19.26
N GLN A 675 34.45 -20.15 -19.07
CA GLN A 675 35.73 -19.72 -19.66
C GLN A 675 36.92 -20.53 -19.13
N ASN A 676 36.97 -20.80 -17.82
CA ASN A 676 38.04 -21.62 -17.27
C ASN A 676 38.02 -23.04 -17.85
N LYS A 677 36.84 -23.66 -18.01
CA LYS A 677 36.70 -24.97 -18.65
C LYS A 677 37.08 -24.97 -20.13
N GLU A 678 36.84 -23.88 -20.86
CA GLU A 678 37.27 -23.74 -22.26
C GLU A 678 38.80 -23.66 -22.34
N ASN A 679 39.44 -22.85 -21.49
CA ASN A 679 40.90 -22.72 -21.45
C ASN A 679 41.59 -24.04 -21.08
N ASP A 680 41.07 -24.78 -20.10
CA ASP A 680 41.60 -26.09 -19.70
C ASP A 680 41.46 -27.19 -20.78
N ARG A 681 40.62 -26.97 -21.81
CA ARG A 681 40.47 -27.89 -22.96
C ARG A 681 41.36 -27.53 -24.16
N THR A 682 41.89 -26.31 -24.18
CA THR A 682 42.75 -25.79 -25.26
C THR A 682 44.24 -25.85 -24.92
N VAL A 683 44.58 -26.17 -23.67
CA VAL A 683 45.93 -26.51 -23.18
C VAL A 683 46.04 -28.02 -23.10
#